data_AF-A0A9P8FGM6-F1
#
_entry.id   AF-A0A9P8FGM6-F1
#
_cell.length_a   1.000
_cell.length_b   1.000
_cell.length_c   1.000
_cell.angle_alpha   90.00
_cell.angle_beta   90.00
_cell.angle_gamma   90.00
#
_symmetry.space_group_name_H-M   'P 1'
#
loop_
_entity.id
_entity.type
_entity.pdbx_description
1 polymer ?
#
loop_
_entity_poly.entity_id
_entity_poly.type
_entity_poly.pdbx_seq_one_letter_code
_entity_poly.pdbx_strand_id
1 'polypeptide(L)'
;MSLSNQAIYSCPRIGLSLHSTLCTSKVGFFPVASNPVIDLGEDDEPDMVRAMIKFMYGGRYIDYSRLPSESVVEAMVEMFILADKYDVERLRVSVCNHFTRAMDVAFSDVGKNITHQHRFITSIVPRICGPSALQLADQTLRRSILDLCKVHWSTLLLDPDFCTLYGTGQLFDSDHALEFGRHLQLLLDNSDKKVRLEFWRPVPESCIEESFEAFYDLRITYGSGQTFFTHKILVSIHSVYLNDMLGQSLDCHCIALDREDDPNLITTMLHEIHDPDYLVKPHDWAAYNADMCSLTQKYGLEDSNVRHRFVFLDTMNKEKRKSSHPLTVALVCGPDSSEYADTKLPEQVFKRCLEDAKDLLKDNKTFFKMLVEGKLFNTKFAGRFAAGMAGFHFGKHHIRAHKVILAQQSGYFMTAFSSRFQVSTNPVIDLGDDDDPEVLTDVIKYLYRRGPVHDEVSAFFFPLNGLVDIYLLADKYDIPKLRCKIALAFGKAVNRKLNPVSDPHFMEIFVDCIVKLCGPSSLELADHKLQNMITILCQQHYRLLLRDTVFLERYKKGELFDNKNGAAFGLGLGQRLLYSEGIIPEQIREIPKAYVDPMDLNAGERTAHNFYDDKKLSDVTLTWGVGYKISAHKVILAIHSPYLQRILGDSPTDAEIDLGNEHDSIATAAFMEEMYTCGNSPCVRPSSNDSERSISCLAEMYLLAKRHGRDDAARGYETRCELVLVREQFTDELFSMVATLCGPNSTRYANTSLPEMAFKDILGRVQCMERDGELPETFADKLEEGSLLNAAFTRRFDREMLVSFLTPEQPNIQW
;
A
#
# COMPACT_ATOMS: atom_id res chain seq x y z
N MET A 1 -17.20 -75.77 38.33
CA MET A 1 -16.50 -75.37 39.58
C MET A 1 -15.39 -74.38 39.20
N SER A 2 -15.39 -73.22 39.88
CA SER A 2 -14.38 -72.11 39.97
C SER A 2 -13.89 -71.44 38.66
N LEU A 3 -14.31 -70.18 38.36
CA LEU A 3 -13.76 -68.84 38.76
C LEU A 3 -12.61 -68.39 37.81
N SER A 4 -12.43 -67.15 37.32
CA SER A 4 -12.78 -65.77 37.76
C SER A 4 -12.41 -64.75 36.62
N ASN A 5 -13.22 -63.75 36.24
CA ASN A 5 -13.23 -62.30 36.63
C ASN A 5 -12.72 -61.25 35.59
N GLN A 6 -13.51 -60.14 35.50
CA GLN A 6 -13.23 -58.75 35.04
C GLN A 6 -13.22 -58.42 33.52
N ALA A 7 -13.82 -57.34 32.97
CA ALA A 7 -14.82 -56.32 33.35
C ALA A 7 -15.22 -55.56 32.05
N ILE A 8 -16.51 -55.48 31.68
CA ILE A 8 -17.38 -54.27 31.53
C ILE A 8 -16.76 -53.13 30.67
N TYR A 9 -17.28 -52.75 29.49
CA TYR A 9 -18.57 -52.07 29.25
C TYR A 9 -19.19 -52.42 27.88
N SER A 10 -20.48 -52.73 27.89
CA SER A 10 -21.37 -52.85 26.73
C SER A 10 -21.83 -51.49 26.22
N CYS A 11 -21.66 -51.24 24.92
CA CYS A 11 -22.24 -50.08 24.22
C CYS A 11 -23.66 -50.44 23.73
N PRO A 12 -24.70 -49.63 23.96
CA PRO A 12 -26.02 -49.89 23.39
C PRO A 12 -25.99 -49.64 21.88
N ARG A 13 -26.36 -50.65 21.10
CA ARG A 13 -26.73 -50.52 19.69
C ARG A 13 -27.90 -49.54 19.59
N ILE A 14 -27.65 -48.32 19.11
CA ILE A 14 -28.72 -47.44 18.64
C ILE A 14 -28.88 -47.75 17.15
N GLY A 15 -29.89 -48.55 16.84
CA GLY A 15 -30.46 -48.60 15.49
C GLY A 15 -31.19 -47.27 15.25
N LEU A 16 -30.71 -46.49 14.29
CA LEU A 16 -31.40 -45.29 13.84
C LEU A 16 -32.24 -45.63 12.62
N SER A 17 -33.55 -45.69 12.85
CA SER A 17 -34.59 -45.61 11.83
C SER A 17 -34.54 -44.21 11.19
N LEU A 18 -34.23 -44.16 9.89
CA LEU A 18 -34.33 -42.94 9.08
C LEU A 18 -35.80 -42.61 8.85
N HIS A 19 -36.31 -41.58 9.53
CA HIS A 19 -37.63 -41.02 9.24
C HIS A 19 -37.56 -40.20 7.95
N SER A 20 -38.21 -40.70 6.91
CA SER A 20 -38.30 -40.11 5.57
C SER A 20 -39.29 -38.94 5.55
N THR A 21 -38.82 -37.69 5.63
CA THR A 21 -39.60 -36.55 5.10
C THR A 21 -38.66 -35.37 4.87
N LEU A 22 -38.08 -35.28 3.66
CA LEU A 22 -37.60 -34.06 2.97
C LEU A 22 -36.75 -34.49 1.76
N CYS A 23 -37.40 -34.82 0.65
CA CYS A 23 -36.74 -34.91 -0.65
C CYS A 23 -37.76 -34.59 -1.75
N THR A 24 -37.99 -33.30 -1.98
CA THR A 24 -38.59 -32.81 -3.22
C THR A 24 -37.82 -31.59 -3.72
N SER A 25 -36.56 -31.80 -4.09
CA SER A 25 -35.96 -31.12 -5.25
C SER A 25 -34.74 -31.90 -5.74
N LYS A 26 -34.87 -32.49 -6.94
CA LYS A 26 -33.81 -33.09 -7.77
C LYS A 26 -32.68 -33.84 -7.04
N VAL A 27 -32.99 -34.87 -6.26
CA VAL A 27 -32.01 -35.94 -6.01
C VAL A 27 -32.25 -36.99 -7.08
N GLY A 28 -31.29 -37.16 -7.99
CA GLY A 28 -31.34 -38.24 -8.98
C GLY A 28 -31.60 -39.58 -8.30
N PHE A 29 -32.26 -40.50 -9.00
CA PHE A 29 -32.54 -41.85 -8.51
C PHE A 29 -31.25 -42.63 -8.19
N PHE A 30 -30.64 -42.36 -7.04
CA PHE A 30 -29.51 -43.13 -6.52
C PHE A 30 -30.07 -44.31 -5.71
N PRO A 31 -29.71 -45.57 -6.05
CA PRO A 31 -30.18 -46.77 -5.32
C PRO A 31 -29.93 -46.71 -3.80
N VAL A 32 -28.91 -45.95 -3.40
CA VAL A 32 -28.46 -45.75 -2.01
C VAL A 32 -29.48 -44.99 -1.15
N ALA A 33 -30.30 -44.11 -1.73
CA ALA A 33 -31.29 -43.32 -0.99
C ALA A 33 -32.46 -44.15 -0.41
N SER A 34 -32.63 -45.38 -0.92
CA SER A 34 -33.67 -46.33 -0.52
C SER A 34 -33.20 -47.39 0.49
N ASN A 35 -31.92 -47.39 0.88
CA ASN A 35 -31.34 -48.37 1.80
C ASN A 35 -31.07 -47.72 3.19
N PRO A 36 -31.53 -48.29 4.32
CA PRO A 36 -31.23 -47.76 5.65
C PRO A 36 -29.74 -47.85 6.04
N VAL A 37 -28.93 -48.58 5.27
CA VAL A 37 -27.49 -48.68 5.47
C VAL A 37 -26.77 -48.08 4.26
N ILE A 38 -25.94 -47.06 4.52
CA ILE A 38 -25.02 -46.51 3.53
C ILE A 38 -23.65 -47.15 3.80
N ASP A 39 -23.22 -48.01 2.89
CA ASP A 39 -21.86 -48.57 2.88
C ASP A 39 -20.92 -47.55 2.23
N LEU A 40 -19.95 -47.05 3.00
CA LEU A 40 -18.96 -46.06 2.56
C LEU A 40 -17.67 -46.72 2.03
N GLY A 41 -17.61 -48.05 1.98
CA GLY A 41 -16.45 -48.80 1.54
C GLY A 41 -15.33 -48.88 2.58
N GLU A 42 -14.18 -49.44 2.19
CA GLU A 42 -13.00 -49.62 3.04
C GLU A 42 -11.87 -48.60 2.75
N ASP A 43 -12.09 -47.68 1.81
CA ASP A 43 -11.05 -46.76 1.31
C ASP A 43 -10.74 -45.59 2.26
N ASP A 44 -11.64 -45.29 3.20
CA ASP A 44 -11.51 -44.14 4.10
C ASP A 44 -11.32 -44.57 5.56
N GLU A 45 -10.46 -43.84 6.29
CA GLU A 45 -10.18 -44.12 7.70
C GLU A 45 -11.45 -43.95 8.56
N PRO A 46 -11.94 -45.02 9.24
CA PRO A 46 -13.23 -45.00 9.95
C PRO A 46 -13.36 -43.90 11.00
N ASP A 47 -12.26 -43.52 11.67
CA ASP A 47 -12.27 -42.46 12.66
C ASP A 47 -12.39 -41.06 12.04
N MET A 48 -11.84 -40.83 10.84
CA MET A 48 -12.01 -39.57 10.10
C MET A 48 -13.44 -39.44 9.59
N VAL A 49 -14.01 -40.52 9.05
CA VAL A 49 -15.44 -40.57 8.65
C VAL A 49 -16.34 -40.29 9.84
N ARG A 50 -16.08 -40.91 10.99
CA ARG A 50 -16.83 -40.65 12.23
C ARG A 50 -16.71 -39.19 12.67
N ALA A 51 -15.53 -38.59 12.55
CA ALA A 51 -15.31 -37.19 12.90
C ALA A 51 -16.06 -36.23 11.96
N MET A 52 -16.04 -36.49 10.65
CA MET A 52 -16.81 -35.76 9.64
C MET A 52 -18.32 -35.85 9.93
N ILE A 53 -18.85 -37.05 10.18
CA ILE A 53 -20.26 -37.24 10.51
C ILE A 53 -20.61 -36.48 11.79
N LYS A 54 -19.80 -36.58 12.86
CA LYS A 54 -20.01 -35.82 14.09
C LYS A 54 -20.07 -34.31 13.84
N PHE A 55 -19.22 -33.78 12.95
CA PHE A 55 -19.24 -32.38 12.57
C PHE A 55 -20.54 -31.98 11.86
N MET A 56 -21.08 -32.83 10.98
CA MET A 56 -22.38 -32.59 10.33
C MET A 56 -23.53 -32.47 11.35
N TYR A 57 -23.43 -33.14 12.50
CA TYR A 57 -24.37 -33.03 13.63
C TYR A 57 -24.02 -31.90 14.64
N GLY A 58 -23.15 -30.95 14.26
CA GLY A 58 -22.77 -29.81 15.11
C GLY A 58 -21.66 -30.08 16.12
N GLY A 59 -20.99 -31.24 16.03
CA GLY A 59 -19.80 -31.57 16.82
C GLY A 59 -18.51 -30.92 16.30
N ARG A 60 -17.41 -31.10 17.05
CA ARG A 60 -16.06 -30.75 16.58
C ARG A 60 -15.46 -31.92 15.79
N TYR A 61 -14.78 -31.64 14.68
CA TYR A 61 -14.14 -32.65 13.84
C TYR A 61 -12.72 -33.02 14.32
N ILE A 62 -12.06 -32.17 15.11
CA ILE A 62 -10.76 -32.47 15.75
C ILE A 62 -10.89 -32.34 17.27
N ASP A 63 -10.41 -33.37 17.99
CA ASP A 63 -10.08 -33.32 19.41
C ASP A 63 -8.56 -33.24 19.56
N TYR A 64 -8.04 -32.02 19.73
CA TYR A 64 -6.61 -31.74 19.83
C TYR A 64 -5.89 -32.46 20.98
N SER A 65 -6.63 -33.04 21.92
CA SER A 65 -6.07 -33.77 23.06
C SER A 65 -5.67 -35.22 22.75
N ARG A 66 -6.05 -35.76 21.57
CA ARG A 66 -5.87 -37.19 21.22
C ARG A 66 -4.87 -37.46 20.09
N LEU A 67 -4.37 -36.41 19.41
CA LEU A 67 -3.40 -36.55 18.33
C LEU A 67 -1.98 -36.28 18.86
N PRO A 68 -0.97 -37.07 18.51
CA PRO A 68 0.42 -36.69 18.76
C PRO A 68 0.70 -35.36 18.04
N SER A 69 1.40 -34.43 18.71
CA SER A 69 1.62 -33.06 18.21
C SER A 69 2.22 -33.03 16.81
N GLU A 70 2.97 -34.06 16.42
CA GLU A 70 3.66 -34.17 15.13
C GLU A 70 2.75 -34.52 13.94
N SER A 71 1.51 -34.99 14.13
CA SER A 71 0.62 -35.42 13.03
C SER A 71 -0.60 -34.52 12.77
N VAL A 72 -0.74 -33.43 13.52
CA VAL A 72 -1.96 -32.59 13.48
C VAL A 72 -2.20 -31.94 12.12
N VAL A 73 -1.13 -31.46 11.47
CA VAL A 73 -1.25 -30.75 10.17
C VAL A 73 -1.56 -31.74 9.03
N GLU A 74 -1.00 -32.95 9.06
CA GLU A 74 -1.33 -34.02 8.11
C GLU A 74 -2.79 -34.46 8.28
N ALA A 75 -3.24 -34.65 9.53
CA ALA A 75 -4.63 -34.98 9.82
C ALA A 75 -5.63 -33.92 9.32
N MET A 76 -5.25 -32.63 9.33
CA MET A 76 -6.06 -31.57 8.73
C MET A 76 -6.16 -31.73 7.21
N VAL A 77 -5.04 -32.02 6.52
CA VAL A 77 -5.05 -32.24 5.06
C VAL A 77 -5.90 -33.46 4.70
N GLU A 78 -5.77 -34.57 5.42
CA GLU A 78 -6.62 -35.76 5.19
C GLU A 78 -8.11 -35.47 5.41
N MET A 79 -8.44 -34.71 6.46
CA MET A 79 -9.84 -34.31 6.70
C MET A 79 -10.37 -33.40 5.58
N PHE A 80 -9.52 -32.54 5.00
CA PHE A 80 -9.91 -31.73 3.85
C PHE A 80 -10.21 -32.61 2.63
N ILE A 81 -9.33 -33.57 2.32
CA ILE A 81 -9.51 -34.51 1.20
C ILE A 81 -10.80 -35.32 1.39
N LEU A 82 -11.07 -35.77 2.61
CA LEU A 82 -12.29 -36.49 2.94
C LEU A 82 -13.53 -35.59 2.77
N ALA A 83 -13.48 -34.36 3.29
CA ALA A 83 -14.57 -33.40 3.14
C ALA A 83 -14.79 -32.94 1.68
N ASP A 84 -13.76 -32.99 0.84
CA ASP A 84 -13.87 -32.77 -0.60
C ASP A 84 -14.55 -33.96 -1.29
N LYS A 85 -14.09 -35.18 -1.00
CA LYS A 85 -14.68 -36.44 -1.50
C LYS A 85 -16.18 -36.56 -1.20
N TYR A 86 -16.59 -36.18 0.01
CA TYR A 86 -17.98 -36.29 0.49
C TYR A 86 -18.79 -34.99 0.37
N ASP A 87 -18.25 -33.98 -0.29
CA ASP A 87 -18.83 -32.65 -0.49
C ASP A 87 -19.38 -31.97 0.78
N VAL A 88 -18.57 -31.92 1.84
CA VAL A 88 -18.89 -31.26 3.12
C VAL A 88 -18.26 -29.86 3.18
N GLU A 89 -18.85 -28.90 2.48
CA GLU A 89 -18.32 -27.53 2.31
C GLU A 89 -17.95 -26.84 3.64
N ARG A 90 -18.84 -26.88 4.64
CA ARG A 90 -18.59 -26.25 5.96
C ARG A 90 -17.36 -26.85 6.66
N LEU A 91 -17.09 -28.13 6.45
CA LEU A 91 -15.93 -28.79 7.02
C LEU A 91 -14.66 -28.39 6.27
N ARG A 92 -14.69 -28.33 4.93
CA ARG A 92 -13.58 -27.82 4.11
C ARG A 92 -13.13 -26.44 4.55
N VAL A 93 -14.07 -25.51 4.73
CA VAL A 93 -13.80 -24.14 5.20
C VAL A 93 -13.19 -24.14 6.61
N SER A 94 -13.76 -24.91 7.53
CA SER A 94 -13.27 -25.02 8.91
C SER A 94 -11.83 -25.56 8.97
N VAL A 95 -11.56 -26.60 8.18
CA VAL A 95 -10.23 -27.22 8.06
C VAL A 95 -9.21 -26.25 7.46
N CYS A 96 -9.53 -25.55 6.38
CA CYS A 96 -8.63 -24.54 5.79
C CYS A 96 -8.27 -23.43 6.78
N ASN A 97 -9.26 -22.94 7.53
CA ASN A 97 -9.02 -21.88 8.53
C ASN A 97 -8.10 -22.35 9.66
N HIS A 98 -8.33 -23.57 10.19
CA HIS A 98 -7.47 -24.13 11.23
C HIS A 98 -6.05 -24.42 10.73
N PHE A 99 -5.93 -24.95 9.50
CA PHE A 99 -4.65 -25.23 8.86
C PHE A 99 -3.82 -23.94 8.67
N THR A 100 -4.43 -22.90 8.09
CA THR A 100 -3.76 -21.64 7.80
C THR A 100 -3.26 -20.98 9.09
N ARG A 101 -4.11 -20.94 10.12
CA ARG A 101 -3.75 -20.39 11.43
C ARG A 101 -2.62 -21.19 12.10
N ALA A 102 -2.64 -22.51 12.00
CA ALA A 102 -1.58 -23.35 12.56
C ALA A 102 -0.23 -23.10 11.87
N MET A 103 -0.23 -22.97 10.54
CA MET A 103 0.98 -22.72 9.76
C MET A 103 1.52 -21.30 9.97
N ASP A 104 0.66 -20.27 10.04
CA ASP A 104 1.08 -18.90 10.37
C ASP A 104 1.77 -18.82 11.72
N VAL A 105 1.22 -19.50 12.74
CA VAL A 105 1.86 -19.59 14.07
C VAL A 105 3.20 -20.34 13.98
N ALA A 106 3.25 -21.43 13.20
CA ALA A 106 4.47 -22.19 13.02
C ALA A 106 5.60 -21.36 12.37
N PHE A 107 5.29 -20.52 11.37
CA PHE A 107 6.27 -19.66 10.72
C PHE A 107 6.62 -18.37 11.51
N SER A 108 5.72 -17.90 12.39
CA SER A 108 5.94 -16.68 13.19
C SER A 108 6.82 -16.89 14.43
N ASP A 109 6.83 -18.09 15.03
CA ASP A 109 7.59 -18.40 16.26
C ASP A 109 8.93 -19.09 15.91
N VAL A 110 9.83 -18.33 15.27
CA VAL A 110 11.12 -18.81 14.72
C VAL A 110 11.91 -19.58 15.80
N GLY A 111 12.01 -20.90 15.63
CA GLY A 111 12.83 -21.79 16.45
C GLY A 111 12.08 -22.81 17.34
N LYS A 112 10.74 -22.86 17.39
CA LYS A 112 10.00 -23.82 18.24
C LYS A 112 9.25 -24.94 17.50
N ASN A 113 8.84 -24.74 16.25
CA ASN A 113 7.97 -25.68 15.50
C ASN A 113 8.60 -26.16 14.17
N ILE A 114 9.89 -26.49 14.17
CA ILE A 114 10.66 -26.92 12.99
C ILE A 114 10.02 -28.14 12.31
N THR A 115 9.44 -29.06 13.07
CA THR A 115 8.77 -30.26 12.54
C THR A 115 7.59 -29.93 11.64
N HIS A 116 6.78 -28.92 11.99
CA HIS A 116 5.62 -28.50 11.19
C HIS A 116 6.04 -27.78 9.91
N GLN A 117 7.07 -26.94 10.00
CA GLN A 117 7.65 -26.24 8.84
C GLN A 117 8.25 -27.23 7.85
N HIS A 118 9.07 -28.17 8.33
CA HIS A 118 9.71 -29.19 7.51
C HIS A 118 8.67 -30.11 6.83
N ARG A 119 7.62 -30.54 7.53
CA ARG A 119 6.52 -31.33 6.95
C ARG A 119 5.71 -30.55 5.91
N PHE A 120 5.45 -29.27 6.17
CA PHE A 120 4.78 -28.41 5.21
C PHE A 120 5.55 -28.35 3.89
N ILE A 121 6.87 -28.13 3.96
CA ILE A 121 7.78 -28.02 2.82
C ILE A 121 7.94 -29.36 2.08
N THR A 122 8.25 -30.43 2.79
CA THR A 122 8.67 -31.71 2.18
C THR A 122 7.52 -32.62 1.78
N SER A 123 6.32 -32.45 2.35
CA SER A 123 5.18 -33.35 2.16
C SER A 123 3.94 -32.64 1.64
N ILE A 124 3.50 -31.58 2.31
CA ILE A 124 2.17 -30.99 2.05
C ILE A 124 2.18 -30.16 0.76
N VAL A 125 3.18 -29.30 0.56
CA VAL A 125 3.27 -28.47 -0.64
C VAL A 125 3.39 -29.34 -1.91
N PRO A 126 4.31 -30.33 -2.01
CA PRO A 126 4.38 -31.19 -3.19
C PRO A 126 3.10 -32.01 -3.43
N ARG A 127 2.43 -32.47 -2.37
CA ARG A 127 1.22 -33.30 -2.48
C ARG A 127 0.00 -32.53 -2.98
N ILE A 128 -0.12 -31.24 -2.64
CA ILE A 128 -1.31 -30.43 -2.97
C ILE A 128 -1.06 -29.47 -4.13
N CYS A 129 0.16 -28.95 -4.28
CA CYS A 129 0.51 -27.95 -5.29
C CYS A 129 1.62 -28.41 -6.25
N GLY A 130 2.18 -29.61 -6.07
CA GLY A 130 3.28 -30.14 -6.90
C GLY A 130 2.84 -30.73 -8.24
N PRO A 131 3.80 -31.19 -9.07
CA PRO A 131 3.54 -31.70 -10.42
C PRO A 131 2.68 -32.98 -10.44
N SER A 132 2.65 -33.71 -9.32
CA SER A 132 1.82 -34.90 -9.11
C SER A 132 0.71 -34.66 -8.07
N ALA A 133 0.24 -33.40 -7.96
CA ALA A 133 -0.74 -33.01 -6.96
C ALA A 133 -2.06 -33.80 -7.06
N LEU A 134 -2.69 -34.02 -5.90
CA LEU A 134 -4.03 -34.60 -5.82
C LEU A 134 -5.04 -33.72 -6.55
N GLN A 135 -5.87 -34.36 -7.37
CA GLN A 135 -6.98 -33.70 -8.07
C GLN A 135 -8.15 -33.52 -7.12
N LEU A 136 -8.15 -32.41 -6.38
CA LEU A 136 -9.26 -32.00 -5.50
C LEU A 136 -10.30 -31.21 -6.29
N ALA A 137 -11.59 -31.40 -5.98
CA ALA A 137 -12.66 -30.61 -6.57
C ALA A 137 -12.61 -29.16 -6.06
N ASP A 138 -12.40 -28.99 -4.75
CA ASP A 138 -12.23 -27.71 -4.09
C ASP A 138 -10.76 -27.25 -4.10
N GLN A 139 -10.51 -26.09 -4.71
CA GLN A 139 -9.17 -25.50 -4.84
C GLN A 139 -8.77 -24.59 -3.66
N THR A 140 -9.60 -24.46 -2.62
CA THR A 140 -9.39 -23.52 -1.51
C THR A 140 -8.13 -23.85 -0.71
N LEU A 141 -7.88 -25.14 -0.42
CA LEU A 141 -6.68 -25.55 0.30
C LEU A 141 -5.42 -25.26 -0.52
N ARG A 142 -5.47 -25.52 -1.83
CA ARG A 142 -4.36 -25.27 -2.76
C ARG A 142 -3.99 -23.78 -2.83
N ARG A 143 -4.99 -22.90 -2.95
CA ARG A 143 -4.79 -21.44 -2.87
C ARG A 143 -4.22 -21.00 -1.53
N SER A 144 -4.77 -21.53 -0.43
CA SER A 144 -4.31 -21.17 0.93
C SER A 144 -2.85 -21.56 1.17
N ILE A 145 -2.42 -22.72 0.66
CA ILE A 145 -1.01 -23.16 0.73
C ILE A 145 -0.10 -22.22 -0.07
N LEU A 146 -0.50 -21.84 -1.28
CA LEU A 146 0.26 -20.90 -2.10
C LEU A 146 0.37 -19.53 -1.43
N ASP A 147 -0.72 -19.03 -0.84
CA ASP A 147 -0.73 -17.74 -0.14
C ASP A 147 0.14 -17.78 1.12
N LEU A 148 0.14 -18.88 1.88
CA LEU A 148 1.10 -19.10 2.98
C LEU A 148 2.55 -19.04 2.50
N CYS A 149 2.86 -19.66 1.35
CA CYS A 149 4.19 -19.58 0.75
C CYS A 149 4.57 -18.14 0.37
N LYS A 150 3.63 -17.37 -0.19
CA LYS A 150 3.83 -15.95 -0.54
C LYS A 150 4.04 -15.07 0.70
N VAL A 151 3.30 -15.32 1.79
CA VAL A 151 3.42 -14.56 3.04
C VAL A 151 4.75 -14.84 3.73
N HIS A 152 5.15 -16.10 3.80
CA HIS A 152 6.35 -16.54 4.54
C HIS A 152 7.59 -16.77 3.64
N TRP A 153 7.60 -16.17 2.44
CA TRP A 153 8.62 -16.38 1.40
C TRP A 153 10.05 -16.21 1.92
N SER A 154 10.30 -15.22 2.79
CA SER A 154 11.63 -14.92 3.31
C SER A 154 12.16 -16.01 4.23
N THR A 155 11.28 -16.67 4.99
CA THR A 155 11.63 -17.78 5.87
C THR A 155 11.83 -19.05 5.06
N LEU A 156 11.00 -19.26 4.03
CA LEU A 156 11.07 -20.43 3.14
C LEU A 156 12.32 -20.44 2.26
N LEU A 157 12.75 -19.29 1.73
CA LEU A 157 14.00 -19.19 0.94
C LEU A 157 15.27 -19.36 1.78
N LEU A 158 15.17 -19.38 3.11
CA LEU A 158 16.27 -19.73 4.00
C LEU A 158 16.32 -21.24 4.30
N ASP A 159 15.27 -21.99 3.94
CA ASP A 159 15.18 -23.42 4.16
C ASP A 159 15.80 -24.20 2.96
N PRO A 160 16.82 -25.06 3.21
CA PRO A 160 17.50 -25.79 2.15
C PRO A 160 16.61 -26.79 1.41
N ASP A 161 15.65 -27.42 2.10
CA ASP A 161 14.75 -28.42 1.50
C ASP A 161 13.76 -27.73 0.57
N PHE A 162 13.25 -26.56 0.98
CA PHE A 162 12.38 -25.74 0.14
C PHE A 162 13.09 -25.32 -1.15
N CYS A 163 14.31 -24.79 -1.05
CA CYS A 163 15.08 -24.36 -2.21
C CYS A 163 15.40 -25.52 -3.15
N THR A 164 15.72 -26.69 -2.60
CA THR A 164 16.03 -27.91 -3.38
C THR A 164 14.79 -28.41 -4.12
N LEU A 165 13.65 -28.54 -3.44
CA LEU A 165 12.40 -28.99 -4.06
C LEU A 165 11.89 -27.98 -5.09
N TYR A 166 12.01 -26.68 -4.83
CA TYR A 166 11.62 -25.62 -5.78
C TYR A 166 12.52 -25.65 -7.01
N GLY A 167 13.85 -25.68 -6.84
CA GLY A 167 14.82 -25.67 -7.93
C GLY A 167 14.82 -26.93 -8.79
N THR A 168 14.41 -28.07 -8.24
CA THR A 168 14.25 -29.33 -9.00
C THR A 168 12.88 -29.47 -9.66
N GLY A 169 11.97 -28.50 -9.50
CA GLY A 169 10.61 -28.55 -10.04
C GLY A 169 9.71 -29.58 -9.35
N GLN A 170 10.09 -30.05 -8.15
CA GLN A 170 9.33 -31.06 -7.39
C GLN A 170 8.32 -30.43 -6.41
N LEU A 171 8.47 -29.14 -6.09
CA LEU A 171 7.64 -28.45 -5.09
C LEU A 171 6.30 -27.98 -5.65
N PHE A 172 6.30 -27.39 -6.84
CA PHE A 172 5.11 -26.83 -7.48
C PHE A 172 4.94 -27.38 -8.90
N ASP A 173 3.69 -27.49 -9.35
CA ASP A 173 3.38 -27.57 -10.77
C ASP A 173 3.68 -26.26 -11.51
N SER A 174 3.55 -26.27 -12.84
CA SER A 174 3.88 -25.13 -13.70
C SER A 174 3.12 -23.85 -13.33
N ASP A 175 1.85 -23.97 -12.94
CA ASP A 175 0.98 -22.83 -12.68
C ASP A 175 1.33 -22.18 -11.34
N HIS A 176 1.52 -22.99 -10.29
CA HIS A 176 1.86 -22.52 -8.95
C HIS A 176 3.32 -22.03 -8.88
N ALA A 177 4.23 -22.66 -9.62
CA ALA A 177 5.61 -22.21 -9.75
C ALA A 177 5.68 -20.82 -10.39
N LEU A 178 4.90 -20.61 -11.46
CA LEU A 178 4.80 -19.32 -12.14
C LEU A 178 4.17 -18.25 -11.25
N GLU A 179 3.10 -18.57 -10.52
CA GLU A 179 2.43 -17.64 -9.62
C GLU A 179 3.31 -17.24 -8.42
N PHE A 180 4.00 -18.21 -7.81
CA PHE A 180 4.97 -17.93 -6.75
C PHE A 180 6.19 -17.15 -7.28
N GLY A 181 6.69 -17.50 -8.47
CA GLY A 181 7.79 -16.80 -9.12
C GLY A 181 7.46 -15.34 -9.44
N ARG A 182 6.24 -15.05 -9.93
CA ARG A 182 5.75 -13.67 -10.13
C ARG A 182 5.69 -12.88 -8.82
N HIS A 183 5.27 -13.51 -7.72
CA HIS A 183 5.25 -12.87 -6.40
C HIS A 183 6.67 -12.52 -5.94
N LEU A 184 7.64 -13.44 -6.11
CA LEU A 184 9.05 -13.14 -5.83
C LEU A 184 9.60 -12.03 -6.72
N GLN A 185 9.26 -12.04 -8.02
CA GLN A 185 9.64 -10.97 -8.95
C GLN A 185 9.10 -9.62 -8.49
N LEU A 186 7.82 -9.52 -8.12
CA LEU A 186 7.22 -8.30 -7.58
C LEU A 186 7.91 -7.82 -6.29
N LEU A 187 8.36 -8.74 -5.44
CA LEU A 187 9.11 -8.39 -4.22
C LEU A 187 10.53 -7.92 -4.54
N LEU A 188 11.17 -8.49 -5.55
CA LEU A 188 12.48 -8.07 -6.04
C LEU A 188 12.40 -6.70 -6.73
N ASP A 189 11.34 -6.45 -7.49
CA ASP A 189 11.09 -5.17 -8.17
C ASP A 189 10.76 -4.04 -7.17
N ASN A 190 10.19 -4.39 -6.01
CA ASN A 190 9.86 -3.45 -4.94
C ASN A 190 10.97 -3.29 -3.88
N SER A 191 12.07 -4.04 -3.95
CA SER A 191 13.15 -3.97 -2.95
C SER A 191 14.42 -3.35 -3.53
N ASP A 192 14.71 -2.12 -3.10
CA ASP A 192 15.95 -1.38 -3.37
C ASP A 192 17.21 -1.97 -2.68
N LYS A 193 17.21 -3.28 -2.39
CA LYS A 193 18.32 -3.99 -1.75
C LYS A 193 18.58 -5.31 -2.47
N LYS A 194 19.75 -5.37 -3.14
CA LYS A 194 20.46 -6.60 -3.50
C LYS A 194 20.29 -7.69 -2.43
N VAL A 195 19.39 -8.64 -2.67
CA VAL A 195 19.51 -9.99 -2.11
C VAL A 195 20.23 -10.80 -3.17
N ARG A 196 21.55 -10.97 -3.03
CA ARG A 196 22.32 -11.93 -3.82
C ARG A 196 21.84 -13.33 -3.44
N LEU A 197 21.07 -13.98 -4.32
CA LEU A 197 20.87 -15.42 -4.29
C LEU A 197 22.08 -16.09 -4.99
N GLU A 198 23.14 -16.38 -4.23
CA GLU A 198 24.36 -17.07 -4.73
C GLU A 198 24.16 -18.60 -4.92
N PHE A 199 22.98 -19.07 -5.35
CA PHE A 199 22.65 -20.52 -5.35
C PHE A 199 22.69 -21.26 -6.68
N TRP A 200 23.02 -20.61 -7.80
CA TRP A 200 23.17 -21.31 -9.09
C TRP A 200 24.63 -21.28 -9.56
N ARG A 201 25.32 -22.43 -9.45
CA ARG A 201 26.52 -22.70 -10.25
C ARG A 201 26.10 -23.54 -11.48
N PRO A 202 26.56 -23.21 -12.70
CA PRO A 202 26.29 -24.02 -13.88
C PRO A 202 27.02 -25.36 -13.83
N VAL A 203 26.38 -26.41 -14.34
CA VAL A 203 26.99 -27.71 -14.65
C VAL A 203 27.97 -27.54 -15.83
N PRO A 204 29.14 -28.22 -15.87
CA PRO A 204 30.17 -27.97 -16.88
C PRO A 204 29.75 -28.31 -18.31
N GLU A 205 30.24 -27.50 -19.26
CA GLU A 205 29.96 -27.48 -20.72
C GLU A 205 30.25 -28.77 -21.51
N SER A 206 30.75 -29.85 -20.89
CA SER A 206 31.21 -31.03 -21.64
C SER A 206 30.11 -32.03 -22.06
N CYS A 207 28.82 -31.68 -21.92
CA CYS A 207 27.71 -32.62 -22.11
C CYS A 207 26.69 -32.26 -23.22
N ILE A 208 26.85 -31.18 -24.00
CA ILE A 208 25.70 -30.59 -24.73
C ILE A 208 25.76 -30.69 -26.28
N GLU A 209 26.85 -31.10 -26.93
CA GLU A 209 26.98 -30.82 -28.37
C GLU A 209 26.31 -31.77 -29.40
N GLU A 210 25.74 -32.93 -29.07
CA GLU A 210 25.33 -33.90 -30.12
C GLU A 210 23.82 -34.21 -30.29
N SER A 211 22.87 -33.48 -29.68
CA SER A 211 21.45 -33.92 -29.70
C SER A 211 20.35 -32.92 -30.11
N PHE A 212 20.65 -31.68 -30.49
CA PHE A 212 19.60 -30.65 -30.71
C PHE A 212 19.32 -30.19 -32.16
N GLU A 213 20.06 -30.63 -33.19
CA GLU A 213 19.78 -30.18 -34.58
C GLU A 213 18.43 -30.68 -35.15
N ALA A 214 17.77 -31.65 -34.52
CA ALA A 214 16.53 -32.25 -35.02
C ALA A 214 15.22 -31.51 -34.67
N PHE A 215 15.26 -30.41 -33.91
CA PHE A 215 14.05 -29.81 -33.30
C PHE A 215 13.74 -28.36 -33.67
N TYR A 216 14.59 -27.66 -34.46
CA TYR A 216 14.33 -26.26 -34.84
C TYR A 216 13.26 -26.14 -35.93
N ASP A 217 12.25 -25.29 -35.71
CA ASP A 217 11.14 -25.07 -36.65
C ASP A 217 11.16 -23.68 -37.31
N LEU A 218 12.18 -22.86 -37.01
CA LEU A 218 12.39 -21.52 -37.55
C LEU A 218 13.86 -21.24 -37.91
N ARG A 219 14.08 -20.66 -39.10
CA ARG A 219 15.35 -20.09 -39.56
C ARG A 219 15.26 -18.57 -39.63
N ILE A 220 16.18 -17.85 -39.00
CA ILE A 220 16.29 -16.39 -39.08
C ILE A 220 17.51 -16.04 -39.92
N THR A 221 17.35 -15.19 -40.94
CA THR A 221 18.42 -14.70 -41.82
C THR A 221 18.66 -13.22 -41.58
N TYR A 222 19.92 -12.79 -41.51
CA TYR A 222 20.29 -11.39 -41.25
C TYR A 222 21.67 -11.05 -41.82
N GLY A 223 21.97 -9.75 -41.92
CA GLY A 223 23.23 -9.24 -42.48
C GLY A 223 23.51 -9.73 -43.90
N SER A 224 24.77 -10.04 -44.21
CA SER A 224 25.23 -10.52 -45.53
C SER A 224 24.99 -12.03 -45.77
N GLY A 225 23.97 -12.62 -45.15
CA GLY A 225 23.59 -14.03 -45.33
C GLY A 225 23.86 -14.94 -44.13
N GLN A 226 23.94 -14.39 -42.91
CA GLN A 226 24.05 -15.18 -41.69
C GLN A 226 22.70 -15.85 -41.38
N THR A 227 22.74 -17.05 -40.79
CA THR A 227 21.56 -17.84 -40.42
C THR A 227 21.62 -18.24 -38.95
N PHE A 228 20.51 -18.08 -38.24
CA PHE A 228 20.33 -18.55 -36.87
C PHE A 228 19.11 -19.46 -36.79
N PHE A 229 19.25 -20.63 -36.18
CA PHE A 229 18.19 -21.62 -36.05
C PHE A 229 17.61 -21.56 -34.64
N THR A 230 16.27 -21.52 -34.54
CA THR A 230 15.57 -21.32 -33.27
C THR A 230 14.18 -21.95 -33.32
N HIS A 231 13.42 -21.82 -32.23
CA HIS A 231 12.04 -22.26 -32.14
C HIS A 231 11.07 -21.08 -32.26
N LYS A 232 10.00 -21.22 -33.06
CA LYS A 232 8.95 -20.20 -33.22
C LYS A 232 8.39 -19.75 -31.88
N ILE A 233 8.14 -20.70 -30.97
CA ILE A 233 7.62 -20.44 -29.62
C ILE A 233 8.55 -19.53 -28.83
N LEU A 234 9.85 -19.80 -28.87
CA LEU A 234 10.85 -19.11 -28.06
C LEU A 234 11.00 -17.65 -28.50
N VAL A 235 11.05 -17.42 -29.80
CA VAL A 235 11.06 -16.06 -30.39
C VAL A 235 9.75 -15.31 -30.10
N SER A 236 8.60 -16.00 -30.16
CA SER A 236 7.28 -15.38 -29.95
C SER A 236 7.04 -14.95 -28.50
N ILE A 237 7.64 -15.65 -27.52
CA ILE A 237 7.56 -15.28 -26.11
C ILE A 237 8.32 -13.99 -25.82
N HIS A 238 9.49 -13.82 -26.45
CA HIS A 238 10.43 -12.74 -26.11
C HIS A 238 10.35 -11.51 -27.02
N SER A 239 9.75 -11.62 -28.20
CA SER A 239 9.65 -10.51 -29.17
C SER A 239 8.23 -10.38 -29.73
N VAL A 240 7.59 -9.25 -29.43
CA VAL A 240 6.26 -8.91 -29.98
C VAL A 240 6.33 -8.73 -31.50
N TYR A 241 7.39 -8.07 -31.98
CA TYR A 241 7.60 -7.81 -33.40
C TYR A 241 7.77 -9.11 -34.21
N LEU A 242 8.60 -10.04 -33.72
CA LEU A 242 8.85 -11.30 -34.42
C LEU A 242 7.63 -12.24 -34.32
N ASN A 243 6.89 -12.20 -33.21
CA ASN A 243 5.58 -12.86 -33.11
C ASN A 243 4.60 -12.35 -34.17
N ASP A 244 4.51 -11.03 -34.36
CA ASP A 244 3.65 -10.43 -35.39
C ASP A 244 4.08 -10.80 -36.81
N MET A 245 5.39 -10.91 -37.06
CA MET A 245 5.92 -11.41 -38.35
C MET A 245 5.55 -12.88 -38.60
N LEU A 246 5.61 -13.73 -37.56
CA LEU A 246 5.21 -15.14 -37.64
C LEU A 246 3.69 -15.30 -37.80
N GLY A 247 2.90 -14.41 -37.21
CA GLY A 247 1.43 -14.42 -37.28
C GLY A 247 0.83 -14.23 -38.67
N GLN A 248 1.62 -13.72 -39.64
CA GLN A 248 1.17 -13.52 -41.02
C GLN A 248 1.15 -14.82 -41.87
N SER A 249 1.77 -15.92 -41.40
CA SER A 249 1.65 -17.25 -41.99
C SER A 249 2.14 -18.35 -41.04
N LEU A 250 1.24 -19.27 -40.64
CA LEU A 250 1.58 -20.44 -39.80
C LEU A 250 2.64 -21.36 -40.45
N ASP A 251 2.76 -21.34 -41.78
CA ASP A 251 3.73 -22.12 -42.58
C ASP A 251 5.07 -21.39 -42.76
N CYS A 252 5.27 -20.22 -42.14
CA CYS A 252 6.52 -19.47 -42.25
C CYS A 252 7.65 -20.20 -41.48
N HIS A 253 8.61 -20.79 -42.19
CA HIS A 253 9.79 -21.45 -41.60
C HIS A 253 11.06 -20.61 -41.71
N CYS A 254 10.97 -19.40 -42.27
CA CYS A 254 12.11 -18.51 -42.48
C CYS A 254 11.72 -17.04 -42.34
N ILE A 255 12.46 -16.29 -41.51
CA ILE A 255 12.32 -14.84 -41.34
C ILE A 255 13.61 -14.16 -41.76
N ALA A 256 13.51 -12.98 -42.39
CA ALA A 256 14.65 -12.12 -42.68
C ALA A 256 14.56 -10.84 -41.84
N LEU A 257 15.60 -10.55 -41.07
CA LEU A 257 15.77 -9.30 -40.34
C LEU A 257 16.43 -8.25 -41.25
N ASP A 258 16.40 -6.99 -40.81
CA ASP A 258 16.92 -5.87 -41.58
C ASP A 258 18.42 -6.05 -41.89
N ARG A 259 18.81 -5.73 -43.13
CA ARG A 259 20.20 -5.89 -43.59
C ARG A 259 21.09 -4.72 -43.18
N GLU A 260 20.50 -3.60 -42.78
CA GLU A 260 21.24 -2.40 -42.35
C GLU A 260 21.64 -2.44 -40.87
N ASP A 261 21.05 -3.34 -40.07
CA ASP A 261 21.39 -3.52 -38.66
C ASP A 261 22.73 -4.28 -38.48
N ASP A 262 23.49 -3.96 -37.42
CA ASP A 262 24.76 -4.62 -37.12
C ASP A 262 24.55 -6.13 -36.88
N PRO A 263 25.16 -7.01 -37.70
CA PRO A 263 25.01 -8.44 -37.55
C PRO A 263 25.43 -8.96 -36.18
N ASN A 264 26.44 -8.37 -35.53
CA ASN A 264 26.90 -8.82 -34.21
C ASN A 264 25.89 -8.50 -33.10
N LEU A 265 25.21 -7.35 -33.20
CA LEU A 265 24.16 -6.98 -32.26
C LEU A 265 22.92 -7.86 -32.46
N ILE A 266 22.56 -8.18 -33.71
CA ILE A 266 21.50 -9.16 -34.00
C ILE A 266 21.86 -10.53 -33.44
N THR A 267 23.07 -11.04 -33.68
CA THR A 267 23.51 -12.32 -33.13
C THR A 267 23.39 -12.33 -31.62
N THR A 268 23.83 -11.25 -30.95
CA THR A 268 23.72 -11.14 -29.50
C THR A 268 22.27 -11.12 -29.03
N MET A 269 21.42 -10.30 -29.66
CA MET A 269 19.99 -10.24 -29.36
C MET A 269 19.32 -11.63 -29.50
N LEU A 270 19.66 -12.38 -30.56
CA LEU A 270 19.14 -13.72 -30.77
C LEU A 270 19.66 -14.72 -29.73
N HIS A 271 20.91 -14.59 -29.28
CA HIS A 271 21.41 -15.40 -28.16
C HIS A 271 20.74 -15.04 -26.83
N GLU A 272 20.46 -13.76 -26.56
CA GLU A 272 19.74 -13.33 -25.35
C GLU A 272 18.30 -13.87 -25.27
N ILE A 273 17.67 -14.12 -26.41
CA ILE A 273 16.36 -14.80 -26.47
C ILE A 273 16.48 -16.25 -25.94
N HIS A 274 17.59 -16.93 -26.21
CA HIS A 274 17.82 -18.32 -25.79
C HIS A 274 18.40 -18.44 -24.38
N ASP A 275 19.29 -17.53 -24.04
CA ASP A 275 19.98 -17.46 -22.77
C ASP A 275 19.91 -16.02 -22.27
N PRO A 276 18.97 -15.71 -21.36
CA PRO A 276 18.83 -14.39 -20.79
C PRO A 276 20.08 -13.89 -20.07
N ASP A 277 21.04 -14.76 -19.72
CA ASP A 277 22.30 -14.40 -19.08
C ASP A 277 23.47 -14.25 -20.09
N TYR A 278 23.20 -14.33 -21.39
CA TYR A 278 24.20 -14.18 -22.44
C TYR A 278 24.83 -12.78 -22.42
N LEU A 279 26.05 -12.70 -21.90
CA LEU A 279 26.79 -11.45 -21.72
C LEU A 279 28.04 -11.42 -22.61
N VAL A 280 27.96 -10.69 -23.72
CA VAL A 280 29.15 -10.28 -24.47
C VAL A 280 29.84 -9.16 -23.69
N LYS A 281 31.15 -9.26 -23.48
CA LYS A 281 31.94 -8.19 -22.85
C LYS A 281 32.64 -7.30 -23.89
N PRO A 282 31.99 -6.26 -24.42
CA PRO A 282 32.59 -5.36 -25.39
C PRO A 282 33.65 -4.44 -24.76
N HIS A 283 34.52 -3.89 -25.61
CA HIS A 283 35.54 -2.91 -25.21
C HIS A 283 34.95 -1.55 -24.79
N ASP A 284 33.79 -1.16 -25.34
CA ASP A 284 33.03 0.03 -24.94
C ASP A 284 31.63 -0.38 -24.49
N TRP A 285 31.46 -0.47 -23.17
CA TRP A 285 30.23 -0.96 -22.55
C TRP A 285 29.08 0.02 -22.70
N ALA A 286 29.34 1.33 -22.76
CA ALA A 286 28.29 2.33 -22.82
C ALA A 286 27.71 2.44 -24.23
N ALA A 287 28.57 2.51 -25.26
CA ALA A 287 28.12 2.54 -26.65
C ALA A 287 27.32 1.28 -27.01
N TYR A 288 27.85 0.10 -26.64
CA TYR A 288 27.19 -1.16 -26.88
C TYR A 288 25.78 -1.25 -26.28
N ASN A 289 25.59 -0.82 -25.03
CA ASN A 289 24.27 -0.88 -24.39
C ASN A 289 23.29 0.15 -24.98
N ALA A 290 23.76 1.30 -25.47
CA ALA A 290 22.91 2.25 -26.18
C ALA A 290 22.42 1.68 -27.52
N ASP A 291 23.30 1.01 -28.26
CA ASP A 291 22.95 0.38 -29.53
C ASP A 291 22.01 -0.83 -29.32
N MET A 292 22.27 -1.65 -28.29
CA MET A 292 21.37 -2.74 -27.90
C MET A 292 20.00 -2.25 -27.46
N CYS A 293 19.87 -1.14 -26.72
CA CYS A 293 18.57 -0.54 -26.42
C CYS A 293 17.79 -0.22 -27.71
N SER A 294 18.47 0.37 -28.69
CA SER A 294 17.84 0.75 -29.95
C SER A 294 17.36 -0.47 -30.72
N LEU A 295 18.21 -1.51 -30.81
CA LEU A 295 17.92 -2.74 -31.53
C LEU A 295 16.79 -3.55 -30.86
N THR A 296 16.87 -3.76 -29.55
CA THR A 296 15.87 -4.52 -28.78
C THR A 296 14.51 -3.84 -28.80
N GLN A 297 14.45 -2.50 -28.80
CA GLN A 297 13.19 -1.80 -28.99
C GLN A 297 12.66 -1.95 -30.41
N LYS A 298 13.51 -1.85 -31.44
CA LYS A 298 13.11 -2.05 -32.85
C LYS A 298 12.45 -3.40 -33.06
N TYR A 299 13.00 -4.45 -32.45
CA TYR A 299 12.47 -5.82 -32.52
C TYR A 299 11.53 -6.18 -31.36
N GLY A 300 11.08 -5.23 -30.54
CA GLY A 300 10.05 -5.46 -29.52
C GLY A 300 10.42 -6.44 -28.40
N LEU A 301 11.69 -6.47 -27.98
CA LEU A 301 12.19 -7.21 -26.81
C LEU A 301 12.24 -6.27 -25.58
N GLU A 302 11.11 -6.05 -24.91
CA GLU A 302 11.01 -5.06 -23.81
C GLU A 302 11.93 -5.42 -22.62
N ASP A 303 12.03 -6.68 -22.23
CA ASP A 303 12.85 -7.10 -21.07
C ASP A 303 14.36 -6.87 -21.31
N SER A 304 14.85 -7.21 -22.51
CA SER A 304 16.24 -6.93 -22.89
C SER A 304 16.49 -5.42 -23.03
N ASN A 305 15.52 -4.68 -23.60
CA ASN A 305 15.60 -3.21 -23.69
C ASN A 305 15.73 -2.56 -22.30
N VAL A 306 14.92 -2.99 -21.33
CA VAL A 306 14.97 -2.52 -19.94
C VAL A 306 16.32 -2.83 -19.30
N ARG A 307 16.85 -4.05 -19.53
CA ARG A 307 18.14 -4.47 -18.99
C ARG A 307 19.29 -3.63 -19.53
N HIS A 308 19.41 -3.47 -20.84
CA HIS A 308 20.47 -2.64 -21.43
C HIS A 308 20.34 -1.17 -21.02
N ARG A 309 19.10 -0.66 -20.89
CA ARG A 309 18.84 0.70 -20.41
C ARG A 309 19.33 0.86 -18.98
N PHE A 310 19.05 -0.11 -18.11
CA PHE A 310 19.54 -0.12 -16.73
C PHE A 310 21.07 -0.12 -16.67
N VAL A 311 21.71 -1.00 -17.44
CA VAL A 311 23.17 -1.13 -17.48
C VAL A 311 23.83 0.13 -18.02
N PHE A 312 23.26 0.77 -19.03
CA PHE A 312 23.71 2.06 -19.55
C PHE A 312 23.64 3.16 -18.46
N LEU A 313 22.49 3.26 -17.79
CA LEU A 313 22.25 4.28 -16.75
C LEU A 313 23.10 4.05 -15.49
N ASP A 314 23.35 2.81 -15.10
CA ASP A 314 24.27 2.44 -14.01
C ASP A 314 25.72 2.77 -14.37
N THR A 315 26.13 2.49 -15.62
CA THR A 315 27.45 2.88 -16.14
C THR A 315 27.61 4.40 -16.08
N MET A 316 26.64 5.15 -16.59
CA MET A 316 26.64 6.62 -16.52
C MET A 316 26.75 7.12 -15.07
N ASN A 317 25.96 6.59 -14.14
CA ASN A 317 26.03 6.98 -12.72
C ASN A 317 27.42 6.71 -12.11
N LYS A 318 28.04 5.58 -12.42
CA LYS A 318 29.41 5.24 -11.95
C LYS A 318 30.47 6.16 -12.54
N GLU A 319 30.20 6.75 -13.70
CA GLU A 319 31.12 7.64 -14.39
C GLU A 319 30.92 9.12 -14.06
N LYS A 320 29.91 9.51 -13.27
CA LYS A 320 29.52 10.91 -12.96
C LYS A 320 30.70 11.88 -12.70
N ARG A 321 31.75 11.41 -12.02
CA ARG A 321 32.97 12.20 -11.70
C ARG A 321 34.15 12.01 -12.65
N LYS A 322 34.05 11.09 -13.60
CA LYS A 322 35.07 10.82 -14.62
C LYS A 322 34.92 11.78 -15.80
N SER A 323 36.01 11.95 -16.55
CA SER A 323 36.02 12.73 -17.80
C SER A 323 35.26 12.07 -18.94
N SER A 324 34.92 10.78 -18.84
CA SER A 324 34.17 10.02 -19.84
C SER A 324 32.66 10.26 -19.78
N HIS A 325 32.11 10.61 -18.61
CA HIS A 325 30.67 10.80 -18.43
C HIS A 325 30.01 11.78 -19.42
N PRO A 326 30.59 12.95 -19.73
CA PRO A 326 30.03 13.84 -20.73
C PRO A 326 29.98 13.22 -22.14
N LEU A 327 30.92 12.32 -22.47
CA LEU A 327 30.91 11.59 -23.73
C LEU A 327 29.77 10.57 -23.74
N THR A 328 29.56 9.85 -22.64
CA THR A 328 28.43 8.92 -22.47
C THR A 328 27.08 9.62 -22.59
N VAL A 329 26.94 10.83 -22.03
CA VAL A 329 25.73 11.66 -22.17
C VAL A 329 25.55 12.10 -23.63
N ALA A 330 26.62 12.53 -24.29
CA ALA A 330 26.58 12.99 -25.67
C ALA A 330 26.27 11.88 -26.68
N LEU A 331 26.57 10.61 -26.38
CA LEU A 331 26.17 9.47 -27.23
C LEU A 331 24.66 9.46 -27.48
N VAL A 332 23.87 9.73 -26.45
CA VAL A 332 22.40 9.60 -26.51
C VAL A 332 21.69 10.95 -26.65
N CYS A 333 22.24 12.02 -26.08
CA CYS A 333 21.60 13.34 -26.05
C CYS A 333 22.33 14.40 -26.89
N GLY A 334 23.49 14.08 -27.47
CA GLY A 334 24.38 15.04 -28.14
C GLY A 334 23.96 15.41 -29.56
N PRO A 335 24.70 16.32 -30.22
CA PRO A 335 24.36 16.80 -31.57
C PRO A 335 24.42 15.72 -32.65
N ASP A 336 25.31 14.74 -32.46
CA ASP A 336 25.54 13.63 -33.40
C ASP A 336 24.73 12.37 -33.03
N SER A 337 23.89 12.42 -31.98
CA SER A 337 22.98 11.32 -31.65
C SER A 337 21.97 11.18 -32.78
N SER A 338 21.86 9.99 -33.38
CA SER A 338 20.75 9.69 -34.29
C SER A 338 19.41 9.87 -33.54
N GLU A 339 18.31 10.09 -34.27
CA GLU A 339 16.98 9.93 -33.67
C GLU A 339 16.83 8.46 -33.28
N TYR A 340 17.25 8.14 -32.06
CA TYR A 340 17.04 6.84 -31.46
C TYR A 340 15.54 6.52 -31.50
N ALA A 341 15.18 5.34 -32.02
CA ALA A 341 13.81 4.83 -31.94
C ALA A 341 13.31 4.79 -30.47
N ASP A 342 14.26 4.69 -29.53
CA ASP A 342 14.06 4.87 -28.11
C ASP A 342 14.03 6.36 -27.71
N THR A 343 12.83 6.91 -27.51
CA THR A 343 12.65 8.24 -26.92
C THR A 343 12.75 8.24 -25.39
N LYS A 344 12.69 7.08 -24.73
CA LYS A 344 12.69 6.95 -23.26
C LYS A 344 14.12 7.07 -22.70
N LEU A 345 15.13 6.44 -23.31
CA LEU A 345 16.52 6.50 -22.82
C LEU A 345 17.09 7.94 -22.85
N PRO A 346 17.01 8.72 -23.96
CA PRO A 346 17.46 10.10 -23.98
C PRO A 346 16.76 11.00 -22.94
N GLU A 347 15.45 10.85 -22.74
CA GLU A 347 14.71 11.63 -21.74
C GLU A 347 15.14 11.29 -20.29
N GLN A 348 15.45 10.02 -20.01
CA GLN A 348 15.95 9.60 -18.70
C GLN A 348 17.37 10.09 -18.43
N VAL A 349 18.26 10.00 -19.43
CA VAL A 349 19.63 10.55 -19.36
C VAL A 349 19.57 12.06 -19.13
N PHE A 350 18.71 12.76 -19.88
CA PHE A 350 18.50 14.19 -19.74
C PHE A 350 17.96 14.58 -18.34
N LYS A 351 16.96 13.85 -17.84
CA LYS A 351 16.39 14.08 -16.50
C LYS A 351 17.43 13.91 -15.40
N ARG A 352 18.26 12.86 -15.47
CA ARG A 352 19.35 12.66 -14.51
C ARG A 352 20.40 13.75 -14.59
N CYS A 353 20.74 14.21 -15.80
CA CYS A 353 21.63 15.37 -15.97
C CYS A 353 21.06 16.65 -15.36
N LEU A 354 19.74 16.85 -15.39
CA LEU A 354 19.07 17.98 -14.73
C LEU A 354 19.07 17.85 -13.21
N GLU A 355 18.75 16.67 -12.68
CA GLU A 355 18.78 16.36 -11.24
C GLU A 355 20.18 16.61 -10.66
N ASP A 356 21.21 16.18 -11.41
CA ASP A 356 22.62 16.27 -11.02
C ASP A 356 23.33 17.53 -11.53
N ALA A 357 22.61 18.49 -12.12
CA ALA A 357 23.21 19.61 -12.85
C ALA A 357 24.18 20.42 -12.00
N LYS A 358 23.88 20.64 -10.71
CA LYS A 358 24.74 21.41 -9.79
C LYS A 358 26.09 20.73 -9.58
N ASP A 359 26.10 19.42 -9.35
CA ASP A 359 27.32 18.63 -9.14
C ASP A 359 28.13 18.52 -10.43
N LEU A 360 27.45 18.25 -11.55
CA LEU A 360 28.10 18.09 -12.86
C LEU A 360 28.75 19.39 -13.34
N LEU A 361 28.10 20.55 -13.13
CA LEU A 361 28.66 21.85 -13.51
C LEU A 361 29.82 22.28 -12.61
N LYS A 362 29.82 21.88 -11.33
CA LYS A 362 30.85 22.25 -10.35
C LYS A 362 32.07 21.32 -10.42
N ASP A 363 31.83 20.01 -10.50
CA ASP A 363 32.85 19.00 -10.24
C ASP A 363 33.34 18.30 -11.52
N ASN A 364 32.61 18.37 -12.64
CA ASN A 364 32.99 17.76 -13.92
C ASN A 364 33.35 18.83 -14.98
N LYS A 365 34.63 19.25 -15.00
CA LYS A 365 35.13 20.29 -15.92
C LYS A 365 34.89 19.97 -17.40
N THR A 366 34.94 18.69 -17.77
CA THR A 366 34.66 18.25 -19.15
C THR A 366 33.18 18.41 -19.50
N PHE A 367 32.27 18.15 -18.54
CA PHE A 367 30.84 18.37 -18.71
C PHE A 367 30.53 19.83 -18.98
N PHE A 368 31.05 20.73 -18.15
CA PHE A 368 30.90 22.17 -18.33
C PHE A 368 31.46 22.65 -19.67
N LYS A 369 32.65 22.16 -20.05
CA LYS A 369 33.28 22.50 -21.33
C LYS A 369 32.42 22.05 -22.53
N MET A 370 31.97 20.79 -22.55
CA MET A 370 31.14 20.27 -23.65
C MET A 370 29.77 20.94 -23.73
N LEU A 371 29.19 21.33 -22.59
CA LEU A 371 27.93 22.09 -22.54
C LEU A 371 28.09 23.48 -23.19
N VAL A 372 29.14 24.23 -22.82
CA VAL A 372 29.42 25.56 -23.37
C VAL A 372 29.81 25.51 -24.85
N GLU A 373 30.52 24.47 -25.26
CA GLU A 373 30.87 24.24 -26.68
C GLU A 373 29.69 23.73 -27.52
N GLY A 374 28.51 23.49 -26.93
CA GLY A 374 27.33 22.98 -27.65
C GLY A 374 27.46 21.54 -28.13
N LYS A 375 28.37 20.76 -27.55
CA LYS A 375 28.66 19.36 -27.91
C LYS A 375 27.97 18.32 -27.04
N LEU A 376 27.30 18.77 -25.98
CA LEU A 376 26.70 17.88 -24.98
C LEU A 376 25.23 17.56 -25.24
N PHE A 377 24.47 18.54 -25.71
CA PHE A 377 23.04 18.41 -25.96
C PHE A 377 22.70 18.87 -27.38
N ASN A 378 21.85 18.12 -28.07
CA ASN A 378 21.19 18.60 -29.28
C ASN A 378 20.21 19.74 -28.97
N THR A 379 19.64 20.34 -30.03
CA THR A 379 18.77 21.52 -29.92
C THR A 379 17.51 21.28 -29.08
N LYS A 380 16.96 20.05 -29.06
CA LYS A 380 15.81 19.66 -28.23
C LYS A 380 16.12 19.74 -26.74
N PHE A 381 17.29 19.24 -26.31
CA PHE A 381 17.66 19.17 -24.91
C PHE A 381 18.35 20.43 -24.40
N ALA A 382 19.12 21.13 -25.23
CA ALA A 382 19.86 22.34 -24.84
C ALA A 382 18.94 23.46 -24.31
N GLY A 383 17.83 23.74 -25.01
CA GLY A 383 16.86 24.76 -24.59
C GLY A 383 16.13 24.40 -23.29
N ARG A 384 15.83 23.10 -23.09
CA ARG A 384 15.21 22.58 -21.86
C ARG A 384 16.16 22.63 -20.67
N PHE A 385 17.46 22.38 -20.90
CA PHE A 385 18.48 22.47 -19.86
C PHE A 385 18.62 23.90 -19.35
N ALA A 386 18.62 24.89 -20.25
CA ALA A 386 18.65 26.30 -19.91
C ALA A 386 17.38 26.78 -19.19
N ALA A 387 16.19 26.35 -19.63
CA ALA A 387 14.91 26.71 -19.02
C ALA A 387 14.71 26.10 -17.62
N GLY A 388 15.27 24.91 -17.36
CA GLY A 388 15.25 24.26 -16.06
C GLY A 388 16.05 24.99 -14.97
N MET A 389 16.93 25.93 -15.34
CA MET A 389 17.84 26.63 -14.42
C MET A 389 17.31 27.98 -13.88
N ALA A 390 16.07 28.41 -14.18
CA ALA A 390 15.55 29.74 -13.81
C ALA A 390 14.43 29.74 -12.72
N GLY A 391 14.69 30.33 -11.53
CA GLY A 391 13.68 31.01 -10.66
C GLY A 391 13.83 30.97 -9.10
N PHE A 392 13.83 32.16 -8.43
CA PHE A 392 13.60 32.53 -6.98
C PHE A 392 14.71 32.42 -5.90
N HIS A 393 15.40 33.52 -5.55
CA HIS A 393 16.66 33.58 -4.77
C HIS A 393 16.63 33.24 -3.26
N PHE A 394 17.56 32.35 -2.87
CA PHE A 394 18.08 32.09 -1.51
C PHE A 394 19.56 31.78 -1.63
N GLY A 395 20.43 32.78 -1.48
CA GLY A 395 21.78 32.70 -2.03
C GLY A 395 21.76 32.23 -3.49
N LYS A 396 22.12 30.95 -3.75
CA LYS A 396 22.10 30.28 -5.07
C LYS A 396 20.98 29.23 -5.30
N HIS A 397 20.03 29.05 -4.36
CA HIS A 397 19.00 28.00 -4.41
C HIS A 397 17.59 28.56 -4.68
N HIS A 398 16.70 27.71 -5.22
CA HIS A 398 15.47 28.08 -5.91
C HIS A 398 14.36 27.06 -5.64
N ILE A 399 13.30 27.43 -4.91
CA ILE A 399 12.13 26.57 -4.62
C ILE A 399 10.84 27.30 -5.00
N ARG A 400 10.02 26.70 -5.85
CA ARG A 400 8.69 27.23 -6.19
C ARG A 400 7.66 26.73 -5.18
N ALA A 401 6.86 27.64 -4.65
CA ALA A 401 5.79 27.31 -3.71
C ALA A 401 4.57 28.22 -3.84
N HIS A 402 3.42 27.75 -3.35
CA HIS A 402 2.15 28.44 -3.32
C HIS A 402 1.96 29.08 -1.94
N LYS A 403 1.73 30.41 -1.93
CA LYS A 403 1.57 31.19 -0.70
C LYS A 403 0.50 30.62 0.22
N VAL A 404 -0.64 30.22 -0.35
CA VAL A 404 -1.78 29.66 0.41
C VAL A 404 -1.41 28.35 1.13
N ILE A 405 -0.68 27.43 0.49
CA ILE A 405 -0.30 26.15 1.09
C ILE A 405 0.65 26.35 2.28
N LEU A 406 1.62 27.26 2.12
CA LEU A 406 2.54 27.61 3.20
C LEU A 406 1.81 28.30 4.36
N ALA A 407 0.96 29.30 4.05
CA ALA A 407 0.17 30.03 5.04
C ALA A 407 -0.81 29.14 5.81
N GLN A 408 -1.31 28.09 5.18
CA GLN A 408 -2.30 27.18 5.77
C GLN A 408 -1.74 26.38 6.95
N GLN A 409 -0.42 26.25 7.03
CA GLN A 409 0.27 25.39 7.99
C GLN A 409 1.36 26.09 8.81
N SER A 410 1.69 27.34 8.48
CA SER A 410 2.73 28.14 9.13
C SER A 410 2.21 29.53 9.51
N GLY A 411 2.28 29.86 10.80
CA GLY A 411 1.93 31.19 11.30
C GLY A 411 2.89 32.27 10.81
N TYR A 412 4.17 31.92 10.63
CA TYR A 412 5.18 32.81 10.03
C TYR A 412 4.78 33.22 8.61
N PHE A 413 4.51 32.25 7.74
CA PHE A 413 4.12 32.52 6.35
C PHE A 413 2.77 33.23 6.26
N MET A 414 1.80 32.85 7.09
CA MET A 414 0.52 33.55 7.17
C MET A 414 0.71 35.03 7.50
N THR A 415 1.56 35.35 8.48
CA THR A 415 1.91 36.72 8.85
C THR A 415 2.65 37.43 7.73
N ALA A 416 3.66 36.79 7.13
CA ALA A 416 4.46 37.36 6.05
C ALA A 416 3.58 37.77 4.85
N PHE A 417 2.68 36.88 4.41
CA PHE A 417 1.81 37.12 3.25
C PHE A 417 0.62 38.02 3.54
N SER A 418 0.13 38.07 4.77
CA SER A 418 -1.02 38.91 5.15
C SER A 418 -0.62 40.30 5.63
N SER A 419 0.68 40.56 5.78
CA SER A 419 1.19 41.85 6.25
C SER A 419 1.09 42.96 5.18
N ARG A 420 1.11 44.22 5.62
CA ARG A 420 1.19 45.38 4.72
C ARG A 420 2.62 45.68 4.25
N PHE A 421 3.58 44.80 4.53
CA PHE A 421 4.99 44.99 4.15
C PHE A 421 5.25 44.54 2.71
N GLN A 422 6.28 45.08 2.05
CA GLN A 422 6.61 44.76 0.63
C GLN A 422 6.76 43.26 0.35
N VAL A 423 7.09 42.46 1.37
CA VAL A 423 7.21 40.99 1.30
C VAL A 423 5.90 40.31 0.90
N SER A 424 4.73 40.89 1.23
CA SER A 424 3.44 40.31 0.84
C SER A 424 3.16 40.43 -0.66
N THR A 425 3.60 41.54 -1.28
CA THR A 425 3.42 41.84 -2.71
C THR A 425 4.52 41.29 -3.62
N ASN A 426 5.69 40.92 -3.06
CA ASN A 426 6.80 40.41 -3.86
C ASN A 426 6.50 38.96 -4.31
N PRO A 427 6.75 38.58 -5.58
CA PRO A 427 6.70 37.18 -6.01
C PRO A 427 7.82 36.34 -5.38
N VAL A 428 8.96 36.96 -4.98
CA VAL A 428 10.11 36.31 -4.34
C VAL A 428 10.12 36.64 -2.85
N ILE A 429 10.26 35.65 -1.98
CA ILE A 429 10.58 35.85 -0.57
C ILE A 429 11.98 35.33 -0.31
N ASP A 430 12.80 36.17 0.31
CA ASP A 430 14.10 35.82 0.84
C ASP A 430 13.95 35.46 2.33
N LEU A 431 14.34 34.25 2.74
CA LEU A 431 14.38 33.82 4.16
C LEU A 431 15.83 33.77 4.69
N GLY A 432 16.77 34.38 3.97
CA GLY A 432 18.18 34.49 4.35
C GLY A 432 19.02 33.26 4.02
N ASP A 433 20.31 33.34 4.40
CA ASP A 433 21.33 32.31 4.13
C ASP A 433 21.68 31.48 5.39
N ASP A 434 20.96 31.67 6.49
CA ASP A 434 21.29 31.07 7.80
C ASP A 434 20.80 29.62 7.97
N ASP A 435 19.86 29.17 7.13
CA ASP A 435 19.26 27.83 7.23
C ASP A 435 19.87 26.85 6.22
N ASP A 436 19.98 25.58 6.61
CA ASP A 436 20.36 24.52 5.69
C ASP A 436 19.28 24.34 4.59
N PRO A 437 19.64 24.48 3.30
CA PRO A 437 18.68 24.41 2.21
C PRO A 437 18.06 23.02 2.03
N GLU A 438 18.73 21.94 2.42
CA GLU A 438 18.19 20.58 2.32
C GLU A 438 17.12 20.36 3.39
N VAL A 439 17.42 20.74 4.64
CA VAL A 439 16.47 20.61 5.77
C VAL A 439 15.25 21.51 5.54
N LEU A 440 15.46 22.74 5.07
CA LEU A 440 14.36 23.63 4.72
C LEU A 440 13.51 23.07 3.57
N THR A 441 14.14 22.47 2.56
CA THR A 441 13.41 21.80 1.46
C THR A 441 12.51 20.69 2.00
N ASP A 442 12.98 19.92 2.97
CA ASP A 442 12.19 18.85 3.59
C ASP A 442 11.04 19.37 4.45
N VAL A 443 11.24 20.50 5.15
CA VAL A 443 10.15 21.23 5.83
C VAL A 443 9.11 21.74 4.83
N ILE A 444 9.54 22.31 3.69
CA ILE A 444 8.62 22.74 2.64
C ILE A 444 7.86 21.55 2.06
N LYS A 445 8.53 20.43 1.72
CA LYS A 445 7.86 19.20 1.27
C LYS A 445 6.84 18.69 2.29
N TYR A 446 7.14 18.77 3.59
CA TYR A 446 6.20 18.45 4.65
C TYR A 446 4.93 19.31 4.57
N LEU A 447 5.04 20.62 4.33
CA LEU A 447 3.87 21.50 4.15
C LEU A 447 3.03 21.11 2.92
N TYR A 448 3.66 20.53 1.89
CA TYR A 448 2.98 19.92 0.74
C TYR A 448 2.45 18.51 0.99
N ARG A 449 2.55 18.00 2.22
CA ARG A 449 2.18 16.65 2.61
C ARG A 449 2.91 15.58 1.80
N ARG A 450 4.20 15.79 1.56
CA ARG A 450 5.05 14.91 0.79
C ARG A 450 6.40 14.71 1.46
N GLY A 451 7.05 13.61 1.08
CA GLY A 451 8.44 13.36 1.39
C GLY A 451 8.62 12.75 2.78
N PRO A 452 9.88 12.40 3.12
CA PRO A 452 10.18 11.56 4.28
C PRO A 452 9.74 12.19 5.61
N VAL A 453 9.73 13.52 5.72
CA VAL A 453 9.24 14.24 6.91
C VAL A 453 7.71 14.17 7.03
N HIS A 454 6.97 14.00 5.94
CA HIS A 454 5.53 13.77 6.00
C HIS A 454 5.18 12.28 6.18
N ASP A 455 5.86 11.39 5.48
CA ASP A 455 5.39 10.02 5.35
C ASP A 455 5.84 9.15 6.53
N GLU A 456 7.12 9.20 6.90
CA GLU A 456 7.69 8.32 7.94
C GLU A 456 8.78 9.03 8.77
N VAL A 457 8.37 10.02 9.58
CA VAL A 457 9.30 10.67 10.53
C VAL A 457 9.73 9.66 11.59
N SER A 458 10.90 9.08 11.39
CA SER A 458 11.51 8.19 12.37
C SER A 458 13.04 8.29 12.31
N ALA A 459 13.68 7.82 13.38
CA ALA A 459 15.14 7.75 13.43
C ALA A 459 15.78 6.69 12.52
N PHE A 460 14.98 6.05 11.66
CA PHE A 460 15.47 5.24 10.55
C PHE A 460 15.85 6.13 9.35
N PHE A 461 15.10 7.20 9.10
CA PHE A 461 15.32 8.12 7.97
C PHE A 461 16.11 9.36 8.36
N PHE A 462 16.00 9.81 9.61
CA PHE A 462 16.70 11.00 10.10
C PHE A 462 17.55 10.67 11.33
N PRO A 463 18.84 11.04 11.37
CA PRO A 463 19.61 10.94 12.60
C PRO A 463 19.06 11.92 13.65
N LEU A 464 19.40 11.72 14.94
CA LEU A 464 18.84 12.54 16.04
C LEU A 464 19.11 14.04 15.85
N ASN A 465 20.30 14.42 15.40
CA ASN A 465 20.65 15.79 15.06
C ASN A 465 19.78 16.34 13.92
N GLY A 466 19.50 15.55 12.88
CA GLY A 466 18.60 15.95 11.80
C GLY A 466 17.16 16.17 12.29
N LEU A 467 16.68 15.38 13.24
CA LEU A 467 15.38 15.64 13.88
C LEU A 467 15.40 16.97 14.67
N VAL A 468 16.49 17.28 15.36
CA VAL A 468 16.65 18.58 16.04
C VAL A 468 16.64 19.73 15.03
N ASP A 469 17.36 19.62 13.92
CA ASP A 469 17.43 20.66 12.90
C ASP A 469 16.06 20.95 12.27
N ILE A 470 15.29 19.90 11.96
CA ILE A 470 13.90 20.04 11.49
C ILE A 470 13.02 20.69 12.56
N TYR A 471 13.20 20.35 13.84
CA TYR A 471 12.44 20.97 14.93
C TYR A 471 12.72 22.48 15.03
N LEU A 472 13.99 22.89 14.92
CA LEU A 472 14.39 24.29 14.97
C LEU A 472 13.79 25.10 13.82
N LEU A 473 13.81 24.55 12.59
CA LEU A 473 13.12 25.19 11.47
C LEU A 473 11.60 25.23 11.67
N ALA A 474 11.00 24.16 12.22
CA ALA A 474 9.58 24.13 12.52
C ALA A 474 9.19 25.15 13.60
N ASP A 475 10.08 25.48 14.54
CA ASP A 475 9.88 26.56 15.52
C ASP A 475 10.04 27.94 14.87
N LYS A 476 11.12 28.14 14.10
CA LYS A 476 11.42 29.39 13.37
C LYS A 476 10.28 29.78 12.42
N TYR A 477 9.79 28.84 11.64
CA TYR A 477 8.70 29.05 10.68
C TYR A 477 7.31 28.83 11.29
N ASP A 478 7.21 28.67 12.61
CA ASP A 478 5.96 28.48 13.35
C ASP A 478 5.02 27.44 12.71
N ILE A 479 5.48 26.19 12.72
CA ILE A 479 4.79 25.00 12.19
C ILE A 479 4.49 24.06 13.38
N PRO A 480 3.44 24.34 14.20
CA PRO A 480 3.15 23.60 15.44
C PRO A 480 3.05 22.08 15.26
N LYS A 481 2.43 21.62 14.17
CA LYS A 481 2.21 20.19 13.91
C LYS A 481 3.52 19.44 13.68
N LEU A 482 4.45 20.05 12.94
CA LEU A 482 5.75 19.46 12.68
C LEU A 482 6.56 19.36 13.97
N ARG A 483 6.55 20.41 14.81
CA ARG A 483 7.18 20.39 16.14
C ARG A 483 6.69 19.20 16.99
N CYS A 484 5.38 19.02 17.10
CA CYS A 484 4.79 17.88 17.83
C CYS A 484 5.24 16.53 17.26
N LYS A 485 5.19 16.37 15.93
CA LYS A 485 5.57 15.13 15.25
C LYS A 485 7.04 14.77 15.49
N ILE A 486 7.92 15.75 15.40
CA ILE A 486 9.36 15.58 15.58
C ILE A 486 9.71 15.26 17.04
N ALA A 487 9.09 15.94 18.01
CA ALA A 487 9.31 15.65 19.44
C ALA A 487 8.96 14.19 19.79
N LEU A 488 7.89 13.64 19.20
CA LEU A 488 7.50 12.24 19.37
C LEU A 488 8.46 11.28 18.68
N ALA A 489 8.86 11.57 17.45
CA ALA A 489 9.82 10.73 16.72
C ALA A 489 11.17 10.67 17.44
N PHE A 490 11.63 11.81 17.97
CA PHE A 490 12.83 11.90 18.79
C PHE A 490 12.72 11.04 20.05
N GLY A 491 11.61 11.15 20.79
CA GLY A 491 11.38 10.34 21.99
C GLY A 491 11.36 8.83 21.72
N LYS A 492 10.72 8.40 20.62
CA LYS A 492 10.72 7.00 20.19
C LYS A 492 12.12 6.51 19.80
N ALA A 493 12.90 7.35 19.12
CA ALA A 493 14.24 7.04 18.69
C ALA A 493 15.18 6.76 19.88
N VAL A 494 15.18 7.68 20.85
CA VAL A 494 16.00 7.55 22.07
C VAL A 494 15.58 6.32 22.86
N ASN A 495 14.28 6.13 23.13
CA ASN A 495 13.81 4.97 23.90
C ASN A 495 14.13 3.61 23.25
N ARG A 496 14.23 3.54 21.93
CA ARG A 496 14.62 2.29 21.23
C ARG A 496 16.12 2.03 21.30
N LYS A 497 16.94 3.08 21.15
CA LYS A 497 18.39 2.94 20.97
C LYS A 497 19.19 3.11 22.26
N LEU A 498 18.64 3.77 23.28
CA LEU A 498 19.29 4.02 24.56
C LEU A 498 19.07 2.83 25.53
N ASN A 499 20.10 2.01 25.70
CA ASN A 499 20.13 0.79 26.49
C ASN A 499 21.57 0.49 26.98
N PRO A 500 21.81 -0.51 27.85
CA PRO A 500 23.15 -0.78 28.40
C PRO A 500 24.23 -1.15 27.37
N VAL A 501 23.84 -1.54 26.15
CA VAL A 501 24.71 -1.97 25.06
C VAL A 501 24.71 -0.96 23.90
N SER A 502 24.22 0.27 24.15
CA SER A 502 24.17 1.33 23.14
C SER A 502 25.54 1.60 22.53
N ASP A 503 25.52 1.88 21.22
CA ASP A 503 26.66 2.40 20.50
C ASP A 503 27.17 3.70 21.16
N PRO A 504 28.45 3.79 21.56
CA PRO A 504 29.04 5.00 22.13
C PRO A 504 28.83 6.25 21.26
N HIS A 505 28.81 6.09 19.93
CA HIS A 505 28.56 7.20 19.02
C HIS A 505 27.12 7.74 19.13
N PHE A 506 26.15 6.86 19.39
CA PHE A 506 24.77 7.28 19.63
C PHE A 506 24.62 8.07 20.93
N MET A 507 25.35 7.68 21.98
CA MET A 507 25.38 8.41 23.25
C MET A 507 25.94 9.83 23.08
N GLU A 508 27.03 9.96 22.34
CA GLU A 508 27.65 11.25 22.02
C GLU A 508 26.67 12.17 21.28
N ILE A 509 26.02 11.67 20.22
CA ILE A 509 25.01 12.44 19.48
C ILE A 509 23.84 12.86 20.40
N PHE A 510 23.37 11.97 21.28
CA PHE A 510 22.29 12.31 22.20
C PHE A 510 22.72 13.39 23.21
N VAL A 511 23.94 13.31 23.73
CA VAL A 511 24.54 14.34 24.60
C VAL A 511 24.65 15.68 23.87
N ASP A 512 25.09 15.69 22.62
CA ASP A 512 25.18 16.90 21.81
C ASP A 512 23.81 17.54 21.57
N CYS A 513 22.76 16.73 21.36
CA CYS A 513 21.39 17.21 21.28
C CYS A 513 20.93 17.87 22.60
N ILE A 514 21.31 17.31 23.76
CA ILE A 514 21.02 17.90 25.08
C ILE A 514 21.69 19.27 25.19
N VAL A 515 22.99 19.36 24.87
CA VAL A 515 23.74 20.63 24.92
C VAL A 515 23.11 21.67 23.99
N LYS A 516 22.79 21.28 22.75
CA LYS A 516 22.24 22.18 21.73
C LYS A 516 20.89 22.77 22.12
N LEU A 517 20.01 21.97 22.74
CA LEU A 517 18.63 22.37 23.01
C LEU A 517 18.35 22.78 24.44
N CYS A 518 19.05 22.21 25.41
CA CYS A 518 18.81 22.43 26.83
C CYS A 518 19.97 23.12 27.53
N GLY A 519 21.13 23.26 26.88
CA GLY A 519 22.34 23.81 27.48
C GLY A 519 22.31 25.33 27.67
N PRO A 520 23.30 25.89 28.41
CA PRO A 520 23.35 27.33 28.73
C PRO A 520 23.41 28.27 27.53
N SER A 521 23.94 27.78 26.40
CA SER A 521 24.06 28.51 25.13
C SER A 521 22.96 28.13 24.12
N SER A 522 21.92 27.43 24.56
CA SER A 522 20.81 27.03 23.68
C SER A 522 20.01 28.26 23.20
N LEU A 523 19.44 28.14 22.00
CA LEU A 523 18.54 29.16 21.46
C LEU A 523 17.24 29.21 22.29
N GLU A 524 16.71 30.41 22.52
CA GLU A 524 15.40 30.58 23.13
C GLU A 524 14.32 30.17 22.12
N LEU A 525 13.75 28.98 22.32
CA LEU A 525 12.70 28.43 21.47
C LEU A 525 11.33 28.95 21.90
N ALA A 526 10.47 29.22 20.93
CA ALA A 526 9.08 29.59 21.19
C ALA A 526 8.27 28.39 21.74
N ASP A 527 8.61 27.16 21.33
CA ASP A 527 7.99 25.93 21.83
C ASP A 527 8.99 24.99 22.53
N HIS A 528 8.69 24.68 23.79
CA HIS A 528 9.52 23.88 24.69
C HIS A 528 9.25 22.36 24.67
N LYS A 529 8.40 21.83 23.78
CA LYS A 529 8.00 20.41 23.79
C LYS A 529 9.19 19.47 23.64
N LEU A 530 10.13 19.76 22.73
CA LEU A 530 11.32 18.92 22.57
C LEU A 530 12.27 19.03 23.77
N GLN A 531 12.47 20.22 24.34
CA GLN A 531 13.25 20.41 25.58
C GLN A 531 12.65 19.62 26.75
N ASN A 532 11.32 19.65 26.90
CA ASN A 532 10.58 18.88 27.89
C ASN A 532 10.73 17.37 27.64
N MET A 533 10.62 16.92 26.39
CA MET A 533 10.82 15.51 26.01
C MET A 533 12.24 15.03 26.36
N ILE A 534 13.27 15.82 26.02
CA ILE A 534 14.66 15.52 26.37
C ILE A 534 14.84 15.40 27.88
N THR A 535 14.31 16.36 28.64
CA THR A 535 14.36 16.34 30.10
C THR A 535 13.71 15.07 30.67
N ILE A 536 12.54 14.67 30.15
CA ILE A 536 11.86 13.43 30.53
C ILE A 536 12.71 12.19 30.19
N LEU A 537 13.31 12.13 29.01
CA LEU A 537 14.18 11.01 28.61
C LEU A 537 15.41 10.92 29.50
N CYS A 538 16.04 12.04 29.84
CA CYS A 538 17.16 12.08 30.77
C CYS A 538 16.77 11.55 32.15
N GLN A 539 15.59 11.92 32.66
CA GLN A 539 15.05 11.41 33.92
C GLN A 539 14.72 9.92 33.86
N GLN A 540 14.24 9.42 32.72
CA GLN A 540 13.91 7.99 32.53
C GLN A 540 15.18 7.13 32.47
N HIS A 541 16.22 7.60 31.77
CA HIS A 541 17.44 6.84 31.50
C HIS A 541 18.62 7.25 32.39
N TYR A 542 18.37 7.96 33.50
CA TYR A 542 19.39 8.56 34.36
C TYR A 542 20.49 7.59 34.78
N ARG A 543 20.17 6.31 35.04
CA ARG A 543 21.14 5.29 35.46
C ARG A 543 22.18 4.98 34.38
N LEU A 544 21.77 5.00 33.11
CA LEU A 544 22.66 4.79 31.98
C LEU A 544 23.49 6.05 31.74
N LEU A 545 22.84 7.22 31.73
CA LEU A 545 23.49 8.51 31.50
C LEU A 545 24.54 8.84 32.56
N LEU A 546 24.28 8.58 33.84
CA LEU A 546 25.24 8.85 34.92
C LEU A 546 26.43 7.88 34.94
N ARG A 547 26.34 6.75 34.22
CA ARG A 547 27.46 5.81 34.03
C ARG A 547 28.26 6.11 32.78
N ASP A 548 27.72 6.90 31.86
CA ASP A 548 28.40 7.31 30.65
C ASP A 548 29.42 8.43 30.96
N THR A 549 30.63 8.26 30.43
CA THR A 549 31.74 9.17 30.72
C THR A 549 31.55 10.53 30.05
N VAL A 550 31.04 10.55 28.81
CA VAL A 550 30.81 11.79 28.05
C VAL A 550 29.73 12.63 28.72
N PHE A 551 28.59 12.02 29.04
CA PHE A 551 27.51 12.70 29.76
C PHE A 551 27.98 13.24 31.11
N LEU A 552 28.67 12.42 31.91
CA LEU A 552 29.09 12.81 33.26
C LEU A 552 30.11 13.96 33.24
N GLU A 553 31.05 13.97 32.30
CA GLU A 553 32.01 15.05 32.14
C GLU A 553 31.33 16.35 31.74
N ARG A 554 30.44 16.32 30.75
CA ARG A 554 29.68 17.49 30.30
C ARG A 554 28.75 18.02 31.39
N TYR A 555 28.14 17.13 32.17
CA TYR A 555 27.29 17.49 33.32
C TYR A 555 28.10 18.23 34.39
N LYS A 556 29.28 17.72 34.77
CA LYS A 556 30.17 18.36 35.77
C LYS A 556 30.65 19.74 35.35
N LYS A 557 30.81 19.96 34.05
CA LYS A 557 31.19 21.28 33.48
C LYS A 557 30.00 22.26 33.39
N GLY A 558 28.77 21.81 33.69
CA GLY A 558 27.57 22.63 33.56
C GLY A 558 27.16 22.92 32.11
N GLU A 559 27.59 22.08 31.17
CA GLU A 559 27.37 22.31 29.73
C GLU A 559 26.04 21.74 29.22
N LEU A 560 25.45 20.79 29.95
CA LEU A 560 24.25 20.06 29.49
C LEU A 560 22.94 20.82 29.64
N PHE A 561 22.78 21.53 30.75
CA PHE A 561 21.50 22.14 31.11
C PHE A 561 21.70 23.58 31.54
N ASP A 562 20.87 24.48 31.01
CA ASP A 562 20.62 25.80 31.56
C ASP A 562 19.90 25.70 32.92
N ASN A 563 19.69 26.84 33.57
CA ASN A 563 19.07 26.89 34.89
C ASN A 563 17.64 26.31 34.90
N LYS A 564 16.86 26.51 33.83
CA LYS A 564 15.45 26.08 33.73
C LYS A 564 15.36 24.56 33.54
N ASN A 565 16.05 24.06 32.53
CA ASN A 565 16.08 22.64 32.17
C ASN A 565 16.81 21.82 33.24
N GLY A 566 17.84 22.37 33.87
CA GLY A 566 18.57 21.74 34.98
C GLY A 566 17.71 21.60 36.23
N ALA A 567 16.94 22.64 36.58
CA ALA A 567 15.96 22.57 37.67
C ALA A 567 14.86 21.54 37.39
N ALA A 568 14.34 21.49 36.16
CA ALA A 568 13.33 20.51 35.75
C ALA A 568 13.87 19.06 35.80
N PHE A 569 15.09 18.84 35.31
CA PHE A 569 15.76 17.54 35.41
C PHE A 569 15.95 17.11 36.87
N GLY A 570 16.52 17.99 37.70
CA GLY A 570 16.79 17.72 39.12
C GLY A 570 15.53 17.43 39.92
N LEU A 571 14.47 18.22 39.73
CA LEU A 571 13.17 18.01 40.40
C LEU A 571 12.56 16.67 40.03
N GLY A 572 12.46 16.35 38.73
CA GLY A 572 11.86 15.10 38.29
C GLY A 572 12.71 13.85 38.62
N LEU A 573 14.04 13.98 38.65
CA LEU A 573 14.92 12.92 39.12
C LEU A 573 14.75 12.69 40.63
N GLY A 574 14.72 13.76 41.42
CA GLY A 574 14.48 13.69 42.86
C GLY A 574 13.15 13.01 43.19
N GLN A 575 12.08 13.38 42.49
CA GLN A 575 10.77 12.72 42.61
C GLN A 575 10.86 11.21 42.32
N ARG A 576 11.49 10.81 41.21
CA ARG A 576 11.63 9.40 40.83
C ARG A 576 12.42 8.58 41.85
N LEU A 577 13.46 9.17 42.45
CA LEU A 577 14.23 8.52 43.51
C LEU A 577 13.40 8.34 44.78
N LEU A 578 12.66 9.37 45.20
CA LEU A 578 11.76 9.30 46.36
C LEU A 578 10.62 8.28 46.16
N TYR A 579 10.05 8.20 44.95
CA TYR A 579 9.06 7.17 44.61
C TYR A 579 9.64 5.75 44.67
N SER A 580 10.91 5.55 44.27
CA SER A 580 11.57 4.24 44.36
C SER A 580 11.92 3.82 45.79
N GLU A 581 11.91 4.75 46.74
CA GLU A 581 12.12 4.52 48.18
C GLU A 581 10.81 4.49 49.00
N GLY A 582 9.64 4.62 48.34
CA GLY A 582 8.32 4.50 49.00
C GLY A 582 7.86 5.73 49.80
N ILE A 583 8.50 6.89 49.63
CA ILE A 583 8.11 8.14 50.30
C ILE A 583 7.21 8.95 49.35
N ILE A 584 5.95 9.17 49.71
CA ILE A 584 5.00 10.00 48.93
C ILE A 584 4.67 11.27 49.73
N PRO A 585 5.30 12.42 49.45
CA PRO A 585 4.87 13.70 49.98
C PRO A 585 3.51 14.12 49.39
N GLU A 586 2.57 14.52 50.26
CA GLU A 586 1.19 14.93 49.90
C GLU A 586 1.09 16.14 48.94
N GLN A 587 2.18 16.88 48.74
CA GLN A 587 2.26 18.04 47.85
C GLN A 587 2.43 17.68 46.35
N ILE A 588 2.56 16.40 45.98
CA ILE A 588 2.86 15.95 44.60
C ILE A 588 1.60 15.64 43.77
N ARG A 589 0.40 15.98 44.27
CA ARG A 589 -0.88 15.62 43.60
C ARG A 589 -1.20 16.44 42.34
N GLU A 590 -0.43 17.48 42.02
CA GLU A 590 -0.67 18.41 40.90
C GLU A 590 0.46 18.45 39.86
N ILE A 591 0.97 17.30 39.43
CA ILE A 591 1.77 17.25 38.19
C ILE A 591 0.89 16.68 37.09
N PRO A 592 0.61 17.44 36.01
CA PRO A 592 -0.14 16.93 34.88
C PRO A 592 0.51 15.65 34.40
N LYS A 593 -0.26 14.55 34.34
CA LYS A 593 0.13 13.39 33.54
C LYS A 593 0.28 13.91 32.12
N ALA A 594 1.50 14.27 31.72
CA ALA A 594 1.86 14.48 30.31
C ALA A 594 1.93 13.11 29.62
N TYR A 595 0.84 12.35 29.73
CA TYR A 595 0.48 11.37 28.73
C TYR A 595 0.00 12.23 27.57
N VAL A 596 0.86 12.44 26.57
CA VAL A 596 0.39 12.93 25.27
C VAL A 596 -0.57 11.85 24.79
N ASP A 597 -1.87 12.12 24.92
CA ASP A 597 -2.91 11.19 24.53
C ASP A 597 -2.71 10.83 23.05
N PRO A 598 -2.48 9.55 22.70
CA PRO A 598 -2.43 9.12 21.31
C PRO A 598 -3.72 9.49 20.54
N MET A 599 -4.83 9.72 21.25
CA MET A 599 -6.09 10.18 20.64
C MET A 599 -6.03 11.62 20.10
N ASP A 600 -5.18 12.50 20.63
CA ASP A 600 -5.03 13.88 20.17
C ASP A 600 -4.18 13.98 18.88
N LEU A 601 -3.46 12.92 18.52
CA LEU A 601 -2.65 12.83 17.30
C LEU A 601 -3.46 12.43 16.07
N ASN A 602 -4.67 11.90 16.27
CA ASN A 602 -5.63 11.54 15.22
C ASN A 602 -6.87 12.45 15.20
N ALA A 603 -6.90 13.52 16.01
CA ALA A 603 -7.79 14.64 15.75
C ALA A 603 -7.38 15.16 14.37
N GLY A 604 -8.24 14.93 13.37
CA GLY A 604 -7.90 14.95 11.94
C GLY A 604 -7.08 16.15 11.50
N GLU A 605 -6.39 16.01 10.37
CA GLU A 605 -5.48 16.97 9.74
C GLU A 605 -6.10 18.36 9.43
N ARG A 606 -6.75 19.02 10.38
CA ARG A 606 -7.38 20.32 10.22
C ARG A 606 -6.30 21.37 10.09
N THR A 607 -6.35 22.07 8.99
CA THR A 607 -5.43 23.12 8.59
C THR A 607 -5.33 24.19 9.68
N ALA A 608 -4.13 24.72 9.96
CA ALA A 608 -3.94 25.70 11.05
C ALA A 608 -4.71 26.99 10.76
N HIS A 609 -4.89 27.29 9.48
CA HIS A 609 -5.70 28.39 8.97
C HIS A 609 -6.65 27.87 7.88
N ASN A 610 -7.95 28.13 8.01
CA ASN A 610 -8.95 27.81 6.98
C ASN A 610 -9.10 29.01 6.04
N PHE A 611 -8.91 28.79 4.73
CA PHE A 611 -9.03 29.82 3.68
C PHE A 611 -10.33 29.70 2.88
N TYR A 612 -11.29 28.89 3.32
CA TYR A 612 -12.60 28.79 2.68
C TYR A 612 -13.31 30.15 2.67
N ASP A 613 -13.68 30.61 1.47
CA ASP A 613 -14.25 31.94 1.22
C ASP A 613 -13.41 33.11 1.77
N ASP A 614 -12.09 32.93 1.89
CA ASP A 614 -11.16 34.01 2.25
C ASP A 614 -10.63 34.69 0.99
N LYS A 615 -10.84 36.01 0.90
CA LYS A 615 -10.30 36.84 -0.18
C LYS A 615 -8.77 36.86 -0.20
N LYS A 616 -8.12 36.65 0.95
CA LYS A 616 -6.65 36.63 1.04
C LYS A 616 -6.08 35.49 0.22
N LEU A 617 -5.12 35.83 -0.64
CA LEU A 617 -4.42 34.90 -1.52
C LEU A 617 -5.32 34.19 -2.54
N SER A 618 -6.62 34.52 -2.60
CA SER A 618 -7.54 33.97 -3.59
C SER A 618 -7.16 34.41 -4.99
N ASP A 619 -7.26 33.49 -5.94
CA ASP A 619 -6.88 33.67 -7.35
C ASP A 619 -7.98 33.21 -8.31
N VAL A 620 -9.13 32.80 -7.77
CA VAL A 620 -10.34 32.45 -8.52
C VAL A 620 -11.58 32.72 -7.68
N THR A 621 -12.67 33.08 -8.35
CA THR A 621 -14.00 33.13 -7.77
C THR A 621 -14.83 31.96 -8.27
N LEU A 622 -15.48 31.22 -7.38
CA LEU A 622 -16.43 30.18 -7.77
C LEU A 622 -17.86 30.71 -7.66
N THR A 623 -18.69 30.41 -8.65
CA THR A 623 -20.13 30.67 -8.63
C THR A 623 -20.91 29.38 -8.85
N TRP A 624 -22.07 29.26 -8.22
CA TRP A 624 -23.02 28.18 -8.48
C TRP A 624 -24.44 28.58 -8.09
N GLY A 625 -25.42 27.84 -8.61
CA GLY A 625 -26.83 28.03 -8.27
C GLY A 625 -27.30 29.47 -8.47
N VAL A 626 -28.26 29.91 -7.65
CA VAL A 626 -28.79 31.27 -7.71
C VAL A 626 -28.06 32.14 -6.68
N GLY A 627 -26.98 32.79 -7.13
CA GLY A 627 -26.31 33.87 -6.38
C GLY A 627 -25.26 33.45 -5.36
N TYR A 628 -24.84 32.17 -5.32
CA TYR A 628 -23.70 31.77 -4.49
C TYR A 628 -22.39 32.15 -5.18
N LYS A 629 -21.51 32.79 -4.42
CA LYS A 629 -20.20 33.27 -4.88
C LYS A 629 -19.21 33.20 -3.74
N ILE A 630 -18.09 32.49 -3.92
CA ILE A 630 -17.01 32.41 -2.93
C ILE A 630 -15.65 32.76 -3.52
N SER A 631 -14.76 33.28 -2.68
CA SER A 631 -13.34 33.44 -3.00
C SER A 631 -12.62 32.10 -2.78
N ALA A 632 -11.83 31.66 -3.75
CA ALA A 632 -11.20 30.34 -3.72
C ALA A 632 -9.76 30.36 -4.27
N HIS A 633 -9.07 29.23 -4.11
CA HIS A 633 -7.67 29.07 -4.45
C HIS A 633 -7.48 27.93 -5.45
N LYS A 634 -7.07 28.23 -6.68
CA LYS A 634 -6.90 27.29 -7.80
C LYS A 634 -6.11 26.05 -7.40
N VAL A 635 -5.02 26.24 -6.67
CA VAL A 635 -4.17 25.13 -6.22
C VAL A 635 -4.88 24.18 -5.25
N ILE A 636 -5.69 24.70 -4.30
CA ILE A 636 -6.41 23.86 -3.34
C ILE A 636 -7.48 23.05 -4.09
N LEU A 637 -8.22 23.71 -4.97
CA LEU A 637 -9.23 23.06 -5.80
C LEU A 637 -8.63 21.98 -6.70
N ALA A 638 -7.50 22.26 -7.35
CA ALA A 638 -6.82 21.31 -8.24
C ALA A 638 -6.21 20.10 -7.49
N ILE A 639 -5.76 20.29 -6.25
CA ILE A 639 -5.25 19.18 -5.41
C ILE A 639 -6.37 18.20 -5.08
N HIS A 640 -7.56 18.70 -4.77
CA HIS A 640 -8.66 17.88 -4.29
C HIS A 640 -9.62 17.43 -5.39
N SER A 641 -9.62 18.06 -6.56
CA SER A 641 -10.54 17.72 -7.65
C SER A 641 -9.81 17.56 -8.99
N PRO A 642 -9.66 16.32 -9.48
CA PRO A 642 -9.21 16.05 -10.86
C PRO A 642 -10.03 16.80 -11.93
N TYR A 643 -11.34 16.98 -11.70
CA TYR A 643 -12.19 17.77 -12.59
C TYR A 643 -11.75 19.24 -12.65
N LEU A 644 -11.62 19.91 -11.51
CA LEU A 644 -11.18 21.31 -11.46
C LEU A 644 -9.72 21.46 -11.90
N GLN A 645 -8.87 20.47 -11.64
CA GLN A 645 -7.49 20.44 -12.14
C GLN A 645 -7.44 20.52 -13.67
N ARG A 646 -8.30 19.78 -14.38
CA ARG A 646 -8.39 19.84 -15.85
C ARG A 646 -8.88 21.20 -16.32
N ILE A 647 -9.98 21.70 -15.74
CA ILE A 647 -10.55 23.01 -16.09
C ILE A 647 -9.52 24.13 -15.90
N LEU A 648 -8.84 24.14 -14.76
CA LEU A 648 -7.81 25.12 -14.43
C LEU A 648 -6.54 24.96 -15.26
N GLY A 649 -6.23 23.74 -15.71
CA GLY A 649 -5.10 23.47 -16.60
C GLY A 649 -5.34 23.99 -18.02
N ASP A 650 -6.58 23.86 -18.51
CA ASP A 650 -6.96 24.30 -19.86
C ASP A 650 -7.16 25.82 -19.95
N SER A 651 -7.53 26.48 -18.85
CA SER A 651 -7.73 27.95 -18.79
C SER A 651 -7.14 28.57 -17.50
N PRO A 652 -5.79 28.65 -17.39
CA PRO A 652 -5.12 29.05 -16.16
C PRO A 652 -5.33 30.53 -15.79
N THR A 653 -5.76 31.36 -16.74
CA THR A 653 -5.99 32.80 -16.55
C THR A 653 -7.38 33.15 -16.01
N ASP A 654 -8.31 32.21 -15.98
CA ASP A 654 -9.70 32.51 -15.63
C ASP A 654 -9.82 32.91 -14.17
N ALA A 655 -10.48 34.04 -13.93
CA ALA A 655 -10.68 34.62 -12.61
C ALA A 655 -12.03 34.22 -11.98
N GLU A 656 -12.92 33.60 -12.77
CA GLU A 656 -14.25 33.18 -12.34
C GLU A 656 -14.60 31.83 -12.99
N ILE A 657 -15.12 30.89 -12.20
CA ILE A 657 -15.55 29.56 -12.66
C ILE A 657 -16.98 29.34 -12.19
N ASP A 658 -17.86 29.06 -13.14
CA ASP A 658 -19.24 28.67 -12.86
C ASP A 658 -19.37 27.15 -12.81
N LEU A 659 -19.83 26.64 -11.67
CA LEU A 659 -20.08 25.21 -11.45
C LEU A 659 -21.52 24.81 -11.86
N GLY A 660 -22.33 25.78 -12.27
CA GLY A 660 -23.71 25.58 -12.70
C GLY A 660 -24.69 25.47 -11.54
N ASN A 661 -25.93 25.08 -11.87
CA ASN A 661 -27.05 24.99 -10.94
C ASN A 661 -27.65 23.57 -10.85
N GLU A 662 -26.93 22.58 -11.37
CA GLU A 662 -27.41 21.20 -11.43
C GLU A 662 -27.54 20.61 -10.03
N HIS A 663 -26.59 20.87 -9.13
CA HIS A 663 -26.56 20.33 -7.77
C HIS A 663 -27.17 21.27 -6.74
N ASP A 664 -27.61 20.69 -5.62
CA ASP A 664 -28.08 21.48 -4.49
C ASP A 664 -27.00 22.47 -4.02
N SER A 665 -27.40 23.71 -3.76
CA SER A 665 -26.46 24.79 -3.47
C SER A 665 -25.84 24.65 -2.08
N ILE A 666 -26.56 24.08 -1.11
CA ILE A 666 -26.07 23.83 0.25
C ILE A 666 -25.07 22.67 0.23
N ALA A 667 -25.41 21.58 -0.47
CA ALA A 667 -24.50 20.44 -0.66
C ALA A 667 -23.23 20.85 -1.41
N THR A 668 -23.34 21.73 -2.41
CA THR A 668 -22.20 22.27 -3.16
C THR A 668 -21.31 23.13 -2.25
N ALA A 669 -21.88 24.02 -1.45
CA ALA A 669 -21.14 24.82 -0.46
C ALA A 669 -20.39 23.93 0.53
N ALA A 670 -21.08 22.94 1.10
CA ALA A 670 -20.52 21.98 2.04
C ALA A 670 -19.38 21.14 1.42
N PHE A 671 -19.57 20.66 0.19
CA PHE A 671 -18.56 19.92 -0.55
C PHE A 671 -17.30 20.77 -0.84
N MET A 672 -17.48 22.05 -1.18
CA MET A 672 -16.38 22.98 -1.40
C MET A 672 -15.63 23.29 -0.11
N GLU A 673 -16.33 23.55 1.00
CA GLU A 673 -15.74 23.76 2.32
C GLU A 673 -14.88 22.56 2.77
N GLU A 674 -15.32 21.34 2.47
CA GLU A 674 -14.58 20.12 2.79
C GLU A 674 -13.21 20.05 2.09
N MET A 675 -13.03 20.68 0.93
CA MET A 675 -11.71 20.76 0.27
C MET A 675 -10.70 21.62 1.05
N TYR A 676 -11.15 22.49 1.95
CA TYR A 676 -10.28 23.37 2.75
C TYR A 676 -10.07 22.85 4.19
N THR A 677 -10.98 22.01 4.66
CA THR A 677 -11.07 21.58 6.06
C THR A 677 -10.66 20.12 6.28
N CYS A 678 -10.90 19.24 5.31
CA CYS A 678 -10.43 17.85 5.33
C CYS A 678 -9.15 17.73 4.51
N GLY A 679 -8.04 17.43 5.20
CA GLY A 679 -6.86 16.88 4.54
C GLY A 679 -7.17 15.58 3.80
N ASN A 680 -6.22 15.06 3.02
CA ASN A 680 -6.31 13.79 2.26
C ASN A 680 -6.68 12.54 3.10
N SER A 681 -7.02 12.67 4.38
CA SER A 681 -7.59 11.61 5.18
C SER A 681 -8.99 11.24 4.65
N PRO A 682 -9.27 9.95 4.43
CA PRO A 682 -10.60 9.50 4.06
C PRO A 682 -11.59 9.98 5.12
N CYS A 683 -12.74 10.46 4.65
CA CYS A 683 -13.81 11.08 5.43
C CYS A 683 -14.54 10.02 6.29
N VAL A 684 -13.81 9.35 7.20
CA VAL A 684 -14.31 8.23 8.01
C VAL A 684 -14.83 8.71 9.36
N ARG A 685 -14.47 9.93 9.79
CA ARG A 685 -14.96 10.48 11.06
C ARG A 685 -16.03 11.54 10.81
N PRO A 686 -17.25 11.35 11.35
CA PRO A 686 -18.26 12.39 11.28
C PRO A 686 -17.74 13.64 11.99
N SER A 687 -17.74 14.77 11.29
CA SER A 687 -17.59 16.08 11.90
C SER A 687 -18.70 16.29 12.93
N SER A 688 -18.49 17.11 13.95
CA SER A 688 -19.53 17.45 14.92
C SER A 688 -20.78 18.10 14.28
N ASN A 689 -20.69 18.56 13.03
CA ASN A 689 -21.80 19.12 12.25
C ASN A 689 -22.46 18.07 11.33
N ASP A 690 -21.96 16.83 11.29
CA ASP A 690 -22.45 15.80 10.35
C ASP A 690 -23.77 15.16 10.78
N SER A 691 -24.12 15.25 12.07
CA SER A 691 -25.44 14.84 12.59
C SER A 691 -26.57 15.79 12.21
N GLU A 692 -26.26 16.94 11.58
CA GLU A 692 -27.25 17.94 11.16
C GLU A 692 -27.52 17.94 9.64
N ARG A 693 -26.76 17.16 8.83
CA ARG A 693 -26.95 17.15 7.37
C ARG A 693 -27.99 16.13 6.95
N SER A 694 -28.97 16.55 6.14
CA SER A 694 -30.01 15.68 5.60
C SER A 694 -29.45 14.59 4.67
N ILE A 695 -30.17 13.48 4.52
CA ILE A 695 -29.79 12.41 3.59
C ILE A 695 -29.69 12.90 2.14
N SER A 696 -30.54 13.86 1.76
CA SER A 696 -30.51 14.50 0.44
C SER A 696 -29.22 15.29 0.23
N CYS A 697 -28.76 16.05 1.24
CA CYS A 697 -27.51 16.77 1.18
C CYS A 697 -26.32 15.81 1.01
N LEU A 698 -26.28 14.71 1.76
CA LEU A 698 -25.22 13.70 1.66
C LEU A 698 -25.22 12.99 0.29
N ALA A 699 -26.40 12.68 -0.25
CA ALA A 699 -26.54 12.08 -1.57
C ALA A 699 -26.09 13.04 -2.69
N GLU A 700 -26.36 14.34 -2.58
CA GLU A 700 -25.85 15.35 -3.51
C GLU A 700 -24.32 15.49 -3.41
N MET A 701 -23.77 15.48 -2.19
CA MET A 701 -22.32 15.49 -1.97
C MET A 701 -21.65 14.24 -2.56
N TYR A 702 -22.30 13.07 -2.50
CA TYR A 702 -21.85 11.86 -3.19
C TYR A 702 -21.76 12.06 -4.71
N LEU A 703 -22.79 12.63 -5.33
CA LEU A 703 -22.78 12.90 -6.77
C LEU A 703 -21.70 13.92 -7.16
N LEU A 704 -21.54 14.99 -6.36
CA LEU A 704 -20.48 15.97 -6.53
C LEU A 704 -19.09 15.31 -6.43
N ALA A 705 -18.86 14.45 -5.43
CA ALA A 705 -17.60 13.73 -5.29
C ALA A 705 -17.29 12.88 -6.52
N LYS A 706 -18.28 12.12 -7.01
CA LYS A 706 -18.14 11.31 -8.24
C LYS A 706 -17.80 12.17 -9.46
N ARG A 707 -18.54 13.27 -9.66
CA ARG A 707 -18.28 14.22 -10.76
C ARG A 707 -16.87 14.81 -10.69
N HIS A 708 -16.42 15.14 -9.48
CA HIS A 708 -15.13 15.78 -9.26
C HIS A 708 -13.95 14.81 -9.28
N GLY A 709 -14.18 13.49 -9.44
CA GLY A 709 -13.14 12.45 -9.46
C GLY A 709 -12.64 12.06 -8.06
N ARG A 710 -13.43 12.29 -7.01
CA ARG A 710 -13.11 12.01 -5.61
C ARG A 710 -13.81 10.74 -5.12
N ASP A 711 -13.40 9.58 -5.63
CA ASP A 711 -14.00 8.30 -5.25
C ASP A 711 -13.82 7.95 -3.76
N ASP A 712 -12.76 8.46 -3.14
CA ASP A 712 -12.50 8.38 -1.70
C ASP A 712 -13.55 9.13 -0.88
N ALA A 713 -13.87 10.37 -1.26
CA ALA A 713 -14.90 11.17 -0.61
C ALA A 713 -16.30 10.60 -0.88
N ALA A 714 -16.56 10.12 -2.10
CA ALA A 714 -17.83 9.49 -2.45
C ALA A 714 -18.12 8.28 -1.56
N ARG A 715 -17.14 7.40 -1.33
CA ARG A 715 -17.28 6.28 -0.36
C ARG A 715 -17.56 6.79 1.06
N GLY A 716 -16.89 7.85 1.48
CA GLY A 716 -17.14 8.47 2.79
C GLY A 716 -18.58 8.98 2.95
N TYR A 717 -19.12 9.66 1.93
CA TYR A 717 -20.52 10.11 1.96
C TYR A 717 -21.52 8.97 1.91
N GLU A 718 -21.24 7.91 1.14
CA GLU A 718 -22.05 6.69 1.10
C GLU A 718 -22.14 6.03 2.49
N THR A 719 -21.00 5.83 3.16
CA THR A 719 -20.97 5.31 4.54
C THR A 719 -21.72 6.23 5.51
N ARG A 720 -21.66 7.55 5.32
CA ARG A 720 -22.41 8.50 6.15
C ARG A 720 -23.92 8.40 5.89
N CYS A 721 -24.36 8.24 4.65
CA CYS A 721 -25.76 7.98 4.34
C CYS A 721 -26.25 6.69 5.01
N GLU A 722 -25.46 5.62 4.96
CA GLU A 722 -25.76 4.36 5.64
C GLU A 722 -25.93 4.55 7.15
N LEU A 723 -25.01 5.27 7.79
CA LEU A 723 -25.07 5.54 9.22
C LEU A 723 -26.29 6.37 9.62
N VAL A 724 -26.70 7.34 8.80
CA VAL A 724 -27.92 8.13 9.04
C VAL A 724 -29.15 7.21 8.96
N LEU A 725 -29.25 6.39 7.93
CA LEU A 725 -30.35 5.43 7.77
C LEU A 725 -30.41 4.46 8.96
N VAL A 726 -29.31 3.77 9.27
CA VAL A 726 -29.23 2.74 10.34
C VAL A 726 -29.58 3.31 11.72
N ARG A 727 -29.23 4.57 12.00
CA ARG A 727 -29.53 5.22 13.29
C ARG A 727 -30.97 5.70 13.41
N GLU A 728 -31.61 6.00 12.29
CA GLU A 728 -32.96 6.55 12.29
C GLU A 728 -33.97 5.51 12.77
N GLN A 729 -34.96 5.93 13.55
CA GLN A 729 -36.01 5.03 14.01
C GLN A 729 -36.99 4.73 12.88
N PHE A 730 -37.70 3.59 12.95
CA PHE A 730 -38.68 3.19 11.94
C PHE A 730 -39.93 4.07 12.01
N THR A 731 -39.82 5.27 11.45
CA THR A 731 -40.80 6.38 11.52
C THR A 731 -40.96 7.03 10.15
N ASP A 732 -41.89 7.98 10.01
CA ASP A 732 -42.12 8.72 8.77
C ASP A 732 -40.86 9.42 8.23
N GLU A 733 -39.93 9.80 9.12
CA GLU A 733 -38.67 10.41 8.72
C GLU A 733 -37.78 9.43 7.95
N LEU A 734 -37.63 8.18 8.44
CA LEU A 734 -36.95 7.11 7.71
C LEU A 734 -37.61 6.85 6.36
N PHE A 735 -38.95 6.84 6.30
CA PHE A 735 -39.68 6.61 5.05
C PHE A 735 -39.45 7.74 4.04
N SER A 736 -39.37 8.99 4.51
CA SER A 736 -39.00 10.14 3.68
C SER A 736 -37.58 10.00 3.12
N MET A 737 -36.64 9.55 3.96
CA MET A 737 -35.26 9.29 3.53
C MET A 737 -35.18 8.17 2.48
N VAL A 738 -35.88 7.06 2.70
CA VAL A 738 -35.95 5.94 1.75
C VAL A 738 -36.63 6.36 0.46
N ALA A 739 -37.75 7.09 0.52
CA ALA A 739 -38.44 7.61 -0.66
C ALA A 739 -37.56 8.55 -1.49
N THR A 740 -36.71 9.34 -0.83
CA THR A 740 -35.73 10.21 -1.50
C THR A 740 -34.75 9.42 -2.37
N LEU A 741 -34.29 8.25 -1.91
CA LEU A 741 -33.29 7.43 -2.59
C LEU A 741 -33.90 6.35 -3.51
N CYS A 742 -35.02 5.77 -3.13
CA CYS A 742 -35.63 4.59 -3.77
C CYS A 742 -36.99 4.88 -4.42
N GLY A 743 -37.62 6.01 -4.10
CA GLY A 743 -38.98 6.33 -4.52
C GLY A 743 -39.13 6.66 -6.01
N PRO A 744 -40.36 6.88 -6.49
CA PRO A 744 -40.66 7.08 -7.91
C PRO A 744 -39.93 8.28 -8.55
N ASN A 745 -39.58 9.28 -7.74
CA ASN A 745 -38.86 10.48 -8.19
C ASN A 745 -37.34 10.39 -8.02
N SER A 746 -36.79 9.26 -7.56
CA SER A 746 -35.37 9.12 -7.22
C SER A 746 -34.43 8.85 -8.40
N THR A 747 -34.88 9.12 -9.64
CA THR A 747 -34.14 8.86 -10.89
C THR A 747 -32.71 9.44 -10.89
N ARG A 748 -32.51 10.54 -10.16
CA ARG A 748 -31.21 11.20 -9.96
C ARG A 748 -30.15 10.27 -9.38
N TYR A 749 -30.54 9.31 -8.54
CA TYR A 749 -29.62 8.39 -7.85
C TYR A 749 -29.61 6.98 -8.45
N ALA A 750 -30.39 6.74 -9.51
CA ALA A 750 -30.63 5.40 -10.04
C ALA A 750 -29.36 4.63 -10.46
N ASN A 751 -28.32 5.34 -10.89
CA ASN A 751 -27.04 4.75 -11.32
C ASN A 751 -25.98 4.77 -10.21
N THR A 752 -26.39 4.91 -8.95
CA THR A 752 -25.51 4.91 -7.78
C THR A 752 -25.80 3.73 -6.88
N SER A 753 -24.95 3.47 -5.90
CA SER A 753 -25.16 2.44 -4.88
C SER A 753 -26.14 2.85 -3.77
N LEU A 754 -26.50 4.13 -3.68
CA LEU A 754 -27.33 4.67 -2.59
C LEU A 754 -28.75 4.07 -2.53
N PRO A 755 -29.49 3.88 -3.65
CA PRO A 755 -30.80 3.25 -3.61
C PRO A 755 -30.76 1.79 -3.16
N GLU A 756 -29.75 1.03 -3.60
CA GLU A 756 -29.58 -0.37 -3.20
C GLU A 756 -29.31 -0.51 -1.70
N MET A 757 -28.47 0.38 -1.16
CA MET A 757 -28.16 0.47 0.26
C MET A 757 -29.42 0.77 1.09
N ALA A 758 -30.18 1.82 0.71
CA ALA A 758 -31.41 2.18 1.43
C ALA A 758 -32.49 1.11 1.33
N PHE A 759 -32.61 0.44 0.18
CA PHE A 759 -33.53 -0.69 -0.01
C PHE A 759 -33.19 -1.87 0.90
N LYS A 760 -31.91 -2.23 1.05
CA LYS A 760 -31.50 -3.32 1.94
C LYS A 760 -31.75 -3.02 3.41
N ASP A 761 -31.51 -1.78 3.85
CA ASP A 761 -31.80 -1.38 5.24
C ASP A 761 -33.30 -1.51 5.56
N ILE A 762 -34.17 -0.95 4.71
CA ILE A 762 -35.63 -1.00 4.95
C ILE A 762 -36.16 -2.44 4.88
N LEU A 763 -35.68 -3.25 3.94
CA LEU A 763 -36.06 -4.66 3.81
C LEU A 763 -35.65 -5.46 5.05
N GLY A 764 -34.41 -5.29 5.53
CA GLY A 764 -33.92 -5.99 6.72
C GLY A 764 -34.74 -5.66 7.98
N ARG A 765 -35.16 -4.40 8.14
CA ARG A 765 -36.01 -3.98 9.26
C ARG A 765 -37.39 -4.61 9.21
N VAL A 766 -38.02 -4.61 8.04
CA VAL A 766 -39.34 -5.25 7.84
C VAL A 766 -39.27 -6.75 8.17
N GLN A 767 -38.24 -7.45 7.69
CA GLN A 767 -38.01 -8.88 7.97
C GLN A 767 -37.72 -9.19 9.46
N CYS A 768 -37.27 -8.21 10.23
CA CYS A 768 -37.12 -8.33 11.68
C CYS A 768 -38.44 -8.04 12.41
N MET A 769 -39.20 -7.02 11.98
CA MET A 769 -40.44 -6.60 12.63
C MET A 769 -41.58 -7.60 12.44
N GLU A 770 -41.74 -8.21 11.26
CA GLU A 770 -42.78 -9.23 11.05
C GLU A 770 -42.59 -10.48 11.93
N ARG A 771 -41.39 -10.71 12.48
CA ARG A 771 -41.13 -11.75 13.49
C ARG A 771 -41.60 -11.37 14.91
N ASP A 772 -41.73 -10.08 15.19
CA ASP A 772 -42.02 -9.52 16.53
C ASP A 772 -43.41 -8.85 16.64
N GLY A 773 -44.13 -8.57 15.54
CA GLY A 773 -45.48 -7.97 15.53
C GLY A 773 -45.87 -7.19 14.25
N GLU A 774 -47.04 -6.52 14.28
CA GLU A 774 -47.63 -5.79 13.13
C GLU A 774 -46.78 -4.61 12.62
N LEU A 775 -46.74 -4.46 11.30
CA LEU A 775 -46.11 -3.32 10.61
C LEU A 775 -46.85 -2.01 10.89
N PRO A 776 -46.15 -0.87 11.04
CA PRO A 776 -46.80 0.43 11.19
C PRO A 776 -47.73 0.75 10.01
N GLU A 777 -48.97 1.18 10.29
CA GLU A 777 -49.96 1.56 9.28
C GLU A 777 -49.40 2.58 8.27
N THR A 778 -48.63 3.57 8.75
CA THR A 778 -48.03 4.59 7.87
C THR A 778 -47.02 4.05 6.86
N PHE A 779 -46.36 2.93 7.16
CA PHE A 779 -45.46 2.26 6.22
C PHE A 779 -46.26 1.52 5.15
N ALA A 780 -47.31 0.78 5.57
CA ALA A 780 -48.19 0.05 4.66
C ALA A 780 -48.88 1.01 3.68
N ASP A 781 -49.44 2.12 4.18
CA ASP A 781 -50.08 3.15 3.38
C ASP A 781 -49.12 3.72 2.31
N LYS A 782 -47.90 4.11 2.70
CA LYS A 782 -46.91 4.66 1.75
C LYS A 782 -46.44 3.65 0.70
N LEU A 783 -46.41 2.36 1.05
CA LEU A 783 -46.05 1.29 0.14
C LEU A 783 -47.19 1.02 -0.86
N GLU A 784 -48.44 0.97 -0.40
CA GLU A 784 -49.64 0.81 -1.24
C GLU A 784 -49.86 2.00 -2.18
N GLU A 785 -49.62 3.22 -1.68
CA GLU A 785 -49.65 4.45 -2.49
C GLU A 785 -48.52 4.52 -3.53
N GLY A 786 -47.51 3.65 -3.44
CA GLY A 786 -46.33 3.67 -4.29
C GLY A 786 -45.44 4.90 -4.10
N SER A 787 -45.57 5.59 -2.95
CA SER A 787 -44.80 6.81 -2.64
C SER A 787 -43.42 6.49 -2.06
N LEU A 788 -43.22 5.28 -1.53
CA LEU A 788 -41.99 4.85 -0.87
C LEU A 788 -40.93 4.27 -1.82
N LEU A 789 -41.33 3.36 -2.72
CA LEU A 789 -40.43 2.63 -3.61
C LEU A 789 -40.87 2.82 -5.07
N ASN A 790 -39.89 2.96 -5.97
CA ASN A 790 -40.17 2.95 -7.40
C ASN A 790 -40.60 1.53 -7.86
N ALA A 791 -41.08 1.43 -9.10
CA ALA A 791 -41.61 0.17 -9.64
C ALA A 791 -40.60 -1.00 -9.64
N ALA A 792 -39.29 -0.73 -9.75
CA ALA A 792 -38.27 -1.77 -9.72
C ALA A 792 -38.06 -2.31 -8.30
N PHE A 793 -37.93 -1.42 -7.31
CA PHE A 793 -37.77 -1.81 -5.92
C PHE A 793 -39.05 -2.41 -5.33
N THR A 794 -40.24 -1.93 -5.73
CA THR A 794 -41.52 -2.51 -5.29
C THR A 794 -41.65 -3.98 -5.71
N ARG A 795 -41.42 -4.30 -6.98
CA ARG A 795 -41.45 -5.70 -7.47
C ARG A 795 -40.44 -6.58 -6.77
N ARG A 796 -39.27 -6.02 -6.42
CA ARG A 796 -38.22 -6.75 -5.71
C ARG A 796 -38.59 -6.96 -4.25
N PHE A 797 -39.19 -5.96 -3.60
CA PHE A 797 -39.73 -6.06 -2.25
C PHE A 797 -40.76 -7.20 -2.17
N ASP A 798 -41.75 -7.21 -3.06
CA ASP A 798 -42.75 -8.28 -3.13
C ASP A 798 -42.10 -9.67 -3.26
N ARG A 799 -41.11 -9.79 -4.15
CA ARG A 799 -40.41 -11.05 -4.40
C ARG A 799 -39.61 -11.51 -3.18
N GLU A 800 -38.86 -10.62 -2.53
CA GLU A 800 -38.01 -10.97 -1.39
C GLU A 800 -38.84 -11.23 -0.13
N MET A 801 -39.96 -10.52 0.05
CA MET A 801 -40.94 -10.80 1.10
C MET A 801 -41.64 -12.16 0.89
N LEU A 802 -42.07 -12.49 -0.33
CA LEU A 802 -42.67 -13.80 -0.66
C LEU A 802 -41.74 -14.98 -0.35
N VAL A 803 -40.43 -14.80 -0.52
CA VAL A 803 -39.43 -15.84 -0.20
C VAL A 803 -39.31 -16.05 1.31
N SER A 804 -39.40 -14.99 2.13
CA SER A 804 -39.43 -15.13 3.59
C SER A 804 -40.67 -15.85 4.12
N PHE A 805 -41.81 -15.79 3.41
CA PHE A 805 -43.03 -16.54 3.77
C PHE A 805 -42.98 -18.04 3.46
N LEU A 806 -42.09 -18.49 2.57
CA LEU A 806 -42.03 -19.88 2.11
C LEU A 806 -41.03 -20.75 2.88
N THR A 807 -40.32 -20.20 3.86
CA THR A 807 -39.53 -20.96 4.85
C THR A 807 -40.42 -21.31 6.06
N PRO A 808 -40.82 -22.58 6.26
CA PRO A 808 -41.74 -22.94 7.34
C PRO A 808 -41.03 -22.97 8.69
N GLU A 809 -41.46 -22.13 9.64
CA GLU A 809 -41.24 -22.38 11.06
C GLU A 809 -42.09 -23.59 11.51
N GLN A 810 -41.48 -24.46 12.32
CA GLN A 810 -42.13 -25.62 12.92
C GLN A 810 -43.27 -25.18 13.86
N PRO A 811 -44.50 -25.70 13.71
CA PRO A 811 -45.55 -25.44 14.68
C PRO A 811 -45.35 -26.38 15.88
N ASN A 812 -45.32 -25.82 17.09
CA ASN A 812 -45.51 -26.60 18.30
C ASN A 812 -46.72 -26.10 19.09
N ILE A 813 -47.70 -27.00 19.17
CA ILE A 813 -48.53 -27.33 20.34
C ILE A 813 -49.91 -26.63 20.50
N GLN A 814 -50.91 -27.43 20.12
CA GLN A 814 -52.16 -27.83 20.81
C GLN A 814 -53.19 -26.81 21.33
N TRP A 815 -54.41 -27.08 20.85
CA TRP A 815 -55.79 -26.61 21.12
C TRP A 815 -56.24 -25.37 20.37
#